data_AF-A0A2N2WZS3-F1
#
_entry.id   AF-A0A2N2WZS3-F1
#
_cell.length_a   1.000
_cell.length_b   1.000
_cell.length_c   1.000
_cell.angle_alpha   90.00
_cell.angle_beta   90.00
_cell.angle_gamma   90.00
#
_symmetry.space_group_name_H-M   'P 1'
#
loop_
_entity.id
_entity.type
_entity.pdbx_description
1 polymer ?
#
loop_
_entity_poly.entity_id
_entity_poly.type
_entity_poly.pdbx_seq_one_letter_code
_entity_poly.pdbx_strand_id
1 'polypeptide(L)'
;MKIHNGTFNSTKKYLIMVLLVFFAIGIQAQDMKKVKQLYKEAETHLLYEEYELALPLYQEIIGEGWENSNIYLSIGMCYLNTQTDVKDAIPYLEKAVLNISPNYKEGNYKEEGAPEEAWFYLAKSYRIDGQFDKAIEAYEKFKSFLSSADIYYNEFVDLQIETCNTAKRMMSSPVNFIGEELKINQEGENYFPAVAGNEKSMAFTAYQEVYDEYIGNAFFEVIYFSESDGHDWKKPKDISQKLASDGYFSTAHLSYNGDYMLLYRDDYGNGNIYYSEKSGGSWNSIERMPKQISSRYNETHASISKDGNTLFFVSDRPGGYGYKDIYKIEKDSKGRWGTAENLGDVINTQFEEETPFLAEDGRTLYFASEAHNSMGGYDIFKSVSDDNGNWSEPQNLGYPINSAADDVFYLPIGDGSVAYMSRLPEGGNKKKIFRIEYPKTERIIEVVADNVPDNSDNIDTATSETQTGETGTQNETQLSDVESTYVPEVKTIVVPSEYELKGRITLEDNQQLDPSFYIHVTKPNGEVVAALSPDITTGEFRGKIKHGSYTVKAFGEGYQPAEKNIFISADQQSEEVLTFLQMVPLSVSSGEYFTIKNIFFDYNSEQLNRESQIEIEKLAKLMEKNPSLYVEVVGNTDAHGTDEFNKNLSLKRARAVVDYVHSKGIDNSRFVTKGMGKENFIAINQNPDGTDNPEGRRLNRRVEIKIIKSNNDNISIEDIYVPDELKYKDQMTYTIFLMETQKPLELSYFKKSGSTISNVWMFQTEAGYLYTVGKFNHQSEALELMNLVVDAGFPDARVISNLDYNELVQKSANFYKSKMSETDRTVYTVQLYALKNPKSDPAYKGLTDVDKIICNDGYTRYVWGEFIGRTSARQALQSAIEKGFYDAFIVEINKFKN
;
A
#
# COMPACT_ATOMS: atom_id res chain seq x y z
N MET A 1 26.51 -53.41 -72.42
CA MET A 1 26.52 -52.01 -71.94
C MET A 1 26.08 -52.06 -70.47
N LYS A 2 26.89 -51.54 -69.54
CA LYS A 2 26.78 -51.79 -68.09
C LYS A 2 25.53 -51.16 -67.47
N ILE A 3 24.94 -51.88 -66.53
CA ILE A 3 23.82 -51.51 -65.65
C ILE A 3 24.30 -50.48 -64.64
N HIS A 4 23.57 -49.38 -64.48
CA HIS A 4 23.77 -48.37 -63.44
C HIS A 4 22.45 -48.23 -62.66
N ASN A 5 22.37 -48.84 -61.48
CA ASN A 5 21.27 -48.67 -60.54
C ASN A 5 21.86 -48.79 -59.13
N GLY A 6 21.93 -47.67 -58.41
CA GLY A 6 22.31 -47.65 -57.00
C GLY A 6 23.07 -46.40 -56.62
N THR A 7 22.31 -45.36 -56.23
CA THR A 7 22.61 -44.31 -55.21
C THR A 7 21.74 -43.09 -55.50
N PHE A 8 20.43 -43.14 -55.22
CA PHE A 8 19.57 -41.95 -55.32
C PHE A 8 18.51 -41.83 -54.20
N ASN A 9 18.52 -42.71 -53.20
CA ASN A 9 17.43 -42.80 -52.21
C ASN A 9 17.79 -42.36 -50.78
N SER A 10 19.06 -42.25 -50.40
CA SER A 10 19.45 -41.72 -49.07
C SER A 10 19.44 -40.18 -49.07
N THR A 11 19.97 -39.54 -50.11
CA THR A 11 20.10 -38.08 -50.21
C THR A 11 18.74 -37.36 -50.22
N LYS A 12 17.72 -37.94 -50.86
CA LYS A 12 16.34 -37.39 -50.83
C LYS A 12 15.68 -37.50 -49.44
N LYS A 13 15.95 -38.58 -48.69
CA LYS A 13 15.45 -38.71 -47.30
C LYS A 13 16.12 -37.70 -46.37
N TYR A 14 17.43 -37.49 -46.49
CA TYR A 14 18.12 -36.44 -45.72
C TYR A 14 17.65 -35.04 -46.10
N LEU A 15 17.41 -34.76 -47.38
CA LEU A 15 16.89 -33.46 -47.82
C LEU A 15 15.47 -33.19 -47.31
N ILE A 16 14.60 -34.21 -47.31
CA ILE A 16 13.23 -34.10 -46.76
C ILE A 16 13.27 -33.93 -45.24
N MET A 17 14.16 -34.65 -44.53
CA MET A 17 14.30 -34.53 -43.08
C MET A 17 14.86 -33.14 -42.70
N VAL A 18 15.83 -32.63 -43.46
CA VAL A 18 16.37 -31.27 -43.30
C VAL A 18 15.32 -30.22 -43.64
N LEU A 19 14.52 -30.40 -44.69
CA LEU A 19 13.41 -29.51 -45.03
C LEU A 19 12.31 -29.53 -43.97
N LEU A 20 11.98 -30.69 -43.38
CA LEU A 20 11.02 -30.81 -42.28
C LEU A 20 11.56 -30.14 -41.00
N VAL A 21 12.86 -30.23 -40.72
CA VAL A 21 13.50 -29.50 -39.62
C VAL A 21 13.47 -28.00 -39.88
N PHE A 22 13.76 -27.53 -41.11
CA PHE A 22 13.65 -26.11 -41.45
C PHE A 22 12.20 -25.59 -41.44
N PHE A 23 11.21 -26.44 -41.80
CA PHE A 23 9.79 -26.10 -41.69
C PHE A 23 9.34 -26.04 -40.23
N ALA A 24 9.79 -26.97 -39.39
CA ALA A 24 9.50 -26.97 -37.96
C ALA A 24 10.12 -25.76 -37.24
N ILE A 25 11.38 -25.40 -37.58
CA ILE A 25 12.04 -24.20 -37.07
C ILE A 25 11.32 -22.91 -37.54
N GLY A 26 10.82 -22.90 -38.78
CA GLY A 26 10.05 -21.78 -39.32
C GLY A 26 8.71 -21.55 -38.62
N ILE A 27 7.99 -22.64 -38.28
CA ILE A 27 6.74 -22.60 -37.53
C ILE A 27 7.00 -22.12 -36.09
N GLN A 28 7.97 -22.74 -35.39
CA GLN A 28 8.31 -22.40 -34.00
C GLN A 28 8.81 -20.94 -33.85
N ALA A 29 9.50 -20.38 -34.85
CA ALA A 29 9.92 -18.98 -34.85
C ALA A 29 8.77 -17.99 -35.12
N GLN A 30 7.70 -18.43 -35.81
CA GLN A 30 6.51 -17.63 -36.08
C GLN A 30 5.60 -17.57 -34.84
N ASP A 31 5.49 -18.68 -34.12
CA ASP A 31 4.71 -18.79 -32.86
C ASP A 31 5.33 -17.93 -31.74
N MET A 32 6.66 -17.95 -31.58
CA MET A 32 7.36 -17.11 -30.58
C MET A 32 7.19 -15.61 -30.79
N LYS A 33 7.05 -15.16 -32.05
CA LYS A 33 6.81 -13.75 -32.35
C LYS A 33 5.42 -13.31 -31.92
N LYS A 34 4.42 -14.20 -32.06
CA LYS A 34 3.05 -13.97 -31.63
C LYS A 34 2.96 -13.92 -30.10
N VAL A 35 3.51 -14.92 -29.41
CA VAL A 35 3.58 -14.97 -27.94
C VAL A 35 4.21 -13.71 -27.34
N LYS A 36 5.32 -13.25 -27.90
CA LYS A 36 5.97 -12.01 -27.46
C LYS A 36 5.07 -10.78 -27.58
N GLN A 37 4.31 -10.67 -28.67
CA GLN A 37 3.40 -9.54 -28.89
C GLN A 37 2.26 -9.58 -27.89
N LEU A 38 1.62 -10.75 -27.73
CA LEU A 38 0.55 -10.97 -26.75
C LEU A 38 1.02 -10.65 -25.33
N TYR A 39 2.20 -11.12 -24.94
CA TYR A 39 2.75 -10.85 -23.62
C TYR A 39 2.97 -9.36 -23.39
N LYS A 40 3.54 -8.62 -24.36
CA LYS A 40 3.73 -7.16 -24.21
C LYS A 40 2.38 -6.43 -24.00
N GLU A 41 1.37 -6.81 -24.75
CA GLU A 41 0.03 -6.19 -24.67
C GLU A 41 -0.64 -6.53 -23.33
N ALA A 42 -0.56 -7.79 -22.90
CA ALA A 42 -1.10 -8.26 -21.63
C ALA A 42 -0.46 -7.55 -20.43
N GLU A 43 0.87 -7.44 -20.40
CA GLU A 43 1.60 -6.73 -19.33
C GLU A 43 1.27 -5.22 -19.29
N THR A 44 0.93 -4.63 -20.44
CA THR A 44 0.50 -3.22 -20.48
C THR A 44 -0.84 -3.06 -19.79
N HIS A 45 -1.81 -3.90 -20.13
CA HIS A 45 -3.12 -3.90 -19.45
C HIS A 45 -2.99 -4.23 -17.95
N LEU A 46 -2.14 -5.20 -17.60
CA LEU A 46 -1.90 -5.57 -16.20
C LEU A 46 -1.32 -4.40 -15.39
N LEU A 47 -0.40 -3.63 -15.95
CA LEU A 47 0.17 -2.44 -15.31
C LEU A 47 -0.86 -1.34 -15.04
N TYR A 48 -1.90 -1.24 -15.86
CA TYR A 48 -3.02 -0.32 -15.67
C TYR A 48 -4.18 -0.95 -14.90
N GLU A 49 -3.98 -2.14 -14.32
CA GLU A 49 -5.01 -2.89 -13.58
C GLU A 49 -6.25 -3.24 -14.42
N GLU A 50 -6.10 -3.28 -15.74
CA GLU A 50 -7.14 -3.64 -16.70
C GLU A 50 -7.22 -5.18 -16.84
N TYR A 51 -7.45 -5.87 -15.73
CA TYR A 51 -7.37 -7.33 -15.63
C TYR A 51 -8.29 -8.06 -16.61
N GLU A 52 -9.47 -7.51 -16.91
CA GLU A 52 -10.41 -8.08 -17.88
C GLU A 52 -9.87 -8.06 -19.32
N LEU A 53 -9.02 -7.08 -19.65
CA LEU A 53 -8.35 -6.98 -20.96
C LEU A 53 -7.06 -7.82 -20.99
N ALA A 54 -6.34 -7.92 -19.87
CA ALA A 54 -5.12 -8.70 -19.76
C ALA A 54 -5.37 -10.22 -19.80
N LEU A 55 -6.42 -10.70 -19.12
CA LEU A 55 -6.74 -12.13 -18.99
C LEU A 55 -6.84 -12.89 -20.33
N PRO A 56 -7.64 -12.46 -21.32
CA PRO A 56 -7.77 -13.19 -22.58
C PRO A 56 -6.44 -13.25 -23.36
N LEU A 57 -5.58 -12.24 -23.23
CA LEU A 57 -4.27 -12.23 -23.87
C LEU A 57 -3.33 -13.28 -23.26
N TYR A 58 -3.29 -13.40 -21.93
CA TYR A 58 -2.53 -14.47 -21.27
C TYR A 58 -3.09 -15.87 -21.56
N GLN A 59 -4.41 -16.02 -21.64
CA GLN A 59 -5.04 -17.28 -22.05
C GLN A 59 -4.68 -17.65 -23.49
N GLU A 60 -4.58 -16.68 -24.40
CA GLU A 60 -4.11 -16.92 -25.76
C GLU A 60 -2.65 -17.37 -25.78
N ILE A 61 -1.77 -16.82 -24.93
CA ILE A 61 -0.37 -17.28 -24.80
C ILE A 61 -0.30 -18.76 -24.42
N ILE A 62 -1.16 -19.21 -23.49
CA ILE A 62 -1.32 -20.64 -23.15
C ILE A 62 -1.85 -21.43 -24.35
N GLY A 63 -2.83 -20.88 -25.09
CA GLY A 63 -3.39 -21.50 -26.29
C GLY A 63 -2.36 -21.71 -27.40
N GLU A 64 -1.34 -20.87 -27.48
CA GLU A 64 -0.16 -21.03 -28.35
C GLU A 64 0.85 -22.06 -27.82
N GLY A 65 0.58 -22.69 -26.68
CA GLY A 65 1.42 -23.72 -26.05
C GLY A 65 2.57 -23.18 -25.19
N TRP A 66 2.55 -21.89 -24.85
CA TRP A 66 3.57 -21.26 -23.99
C TRP A 66 3.11 -21.20 -22.52
N GLU A 67 3.08 -22.37 -21.89
CA GLU A 67 2.64 -22.54 -20.51
C GLU A 67 3.84 -22.57 -19.55
N ASN A 68 3.86 -21.65 -18.57
CA ASN A 68 4.87 -21.63 -17.52
C ASN A 68 4.34 -20.93 -16.26
N SER A 69 5.11 -20.99 -15.17
CA SER A 69 4.68 -20.48 -13.86
C SER A 69 4.48 -18.96 -13.84
N ASN A 70 5.24 -18.20 -14.61
CA ASN A 70 5.07 -16.75 -14.74
C ASN A 70 3.71 -16.40 -15.39
N ILE A 71 3.37 -17.04 -16.52
CA ILE A 71 2.08 -16.83 -17.20
C ILE A 71 0.91 -17.28 -16.32
N TYR A 72 1.07 -18.40 -15.61
CA TYR A 72 0.05 -18.87 -14.68
C TYR A 72 -0.16 -17.91 -13.49
N LEU A 73 0.89 -17.26 -12.98
CA LEU A 73 0.75 -16.21 -11.99
C LEU A 73 -0.09 -15.05 -12.54
N SER A 74 0.25 -14.53 -13.73
CA SER A 74 -0.46 -13.40 -14.32
C SER A 74 -1.95 -13.71 -14.53
N ILE A 75 -2.28 -14.92 -15.01
CA ILE A 75 -3.68 -15.37 -15.14
C ILE A 75 -4.36 -15.47 -13.79
N GLY A 76 -3.70 -16.06 -12.80
CA GLY A 76 -4.20 -16.17 -11.44
C GLY A 76 -4.51 -14.81 -10.81
N MET A 77 -3.61 -13.84 -10.99
CA MET A 77 -3.81 -12.45 -10.57
C MET A 77 -4.98 -11.78 -11.29
N CYS A 78 -5.14 -12.01 -12.60
CA CYS A 78 -6.28 -11.46 -13.34
C CYS A 78 -7.59 -11.99 -12.76
N TYR A 79 -7.75 -13.31 -12.62
CA TYR A 79 -8.95 -13.91 -12.02
C TYR A 79 -9.23 -13.44 -10.59
N LEU A 80 -8.18 -13.27 -9.79
CA LEU A 80 -8.30 -12.80 -8.41
C LEU A 80 -8.88 -11.37 -8.34
N ASN A 81 -8.55 -10.52 -9.31
CA ASN A 81 -8.94 -9.11 -9.33
C ASN A 81 -10.19 -8.81 -10.16
N THR A 82 -10.63 -9.70 -11.05
CA THR A 82 -11.91 -9.55 -11.77
C THR A 82 -13.14 -9.97 -10.95
N GLN A 83 -12.96 -10.34 -9.66
CA GLN A 83 -13.96 -10.64 -8.60
C GLN A 83 -15.08 -11.65 -8.91
N THR A 84 -15.16 -12.14 -10.14
CA THR A 84 -16.26 -12.97 -10.65
C THR A 84 -16.02 -14.45 -10.40
N ASP A 85 -14.77 -14.91 -10.46
CA ASP A 85 -14.42 -16.33 -10.32
C ASP A 85 -13.07 -16.52 -9.61
N VAL A 86 -12.95 -16.10 -8.34
CA VAL A 86 -11.71 -16.30 -7.54
C VAL A 86 -11.30 -17.78 -7.47
N LYS A 87 -12.26 -18.71 -7.60
CA LYS A 87 -12.01 -20.15 -7.67
C LYS A 87 -11.20 -20.55 -8.91
N ASP A 88 -11.39 -19.82 -10.02
CA ASP A 88 -10.67 -20.06 -11.26
C ASP A 88 -9.21 -19.62 -11.16
N ALA A 89 -8.85 -18.72 -10.23
CA ALA A 89 -7.46 -18.36 -9.97
C ALA A 89 -6.64 -19.53 -9.39
N ILE A 90 -7.26 -20.38 -8.55
CA ILE A 90 -6.56 -21.41 -7.75
C ILE A 90 -5.78 -22.39 -8.64
N PRO A 91 -6.36 -23.03 -9.68
CA PRO A 91 -5.62 -23.98 -10.51
C PRO A 91 -4.41 -23.37 -11.22
N TYR A 92 -4.44 -22.08 -11.53
CA TYR A 92 -3.31 -21.38 -12.15
C TYR A 92 -2.25 -21.04 -11.10
N LEU A 93 -2.64 -20.51 -9.94
CA LEU A 93 -1.71 -20.18 -8.87
C LEU A 93 -1.04 -21.43 -8.28
N GLU A 94 -1.75 -22.56 -8.18
CA GLU A 94 -1.17 -23.86 -7.81
C GLU A 94 -0.07 -24.29 -8.80
N LYS A 95 -0.22 -24.00 -10.10
CA LYS A 95 0.83 -24.26 -11.10
C LYS A 95 1.94 -23.21 -11.06
N ALA A 96 1.61 -21.96 -10.74
CA ALA A 96 2.58 -20.87 -10.62
C ALA A 96 3.62 -21.19 -9.53
N VAL A 97 3.18 -21.68 -8.37
CA VAL A 97 4.10 -21.99 -7.26
C VAL A 97 5.00 -23.22 -7.46
N LEU A 98 4.80 -24.00 -8.54
CA LEU A 98 5.64 -25.18 -8.84
C LEU A 98 7.07 -24.82 -9.27
N ASN A 99 7.29 -23.61 -9.78
CA ASN A 99 8.59 -23.12 -10.19
C ASN A 99 8.76 -21.65 -9.75
N ILE A 100 9.33 -21.46 -8.56
CA ILE A 100 9.65 -20.13 -8.03
C ILE A 100 11.04 -19.70 -8.51
N SER A 101 11.16 -18.46 -8.96
CA SER A 101 12.39 -17.80 -9.40
C SER A 101 12.86 -16.79 -8.34
N PRO A 102 13.89 -17.10 -7.53
CA PRO A 102 14.42 -16.17 -6.52
C PRO A 102 15.07 -14.91 -7.12
N ASN A 103 15.34 -14.91 -8.42
CA ASN A 103 15.86 -13.75 -9.16
C ASN A 103 14.89 -13.41 -10.30
N TYR A 104 13.61 -13.33 -9.97
CA TYR A 104 12.53 -13.04 -10.91
C TYR A 104 12.82 -11.78 -11.73
N LYS A 105 12.51 -11.85 -13.04
CA LYS A 105 12.76 -10.76 -14.00
C LYS A 105 11.43 -10.26 -14.54
N GLU A 106 10.87 -9.26 -13.86
CA GLU A 106 9.59 -8.66 -14.21
C GLU A 106 9.53 -8.19 -15.68
N GLY A 107 8.41 -8.52 -16.34
CA GLY A 107 8.09 -8.23 -17.74
C GLY A 107 9.04 -8.82 -18.78
N ASN A 108 9.92 -9.76 -18.39
CA ASN A 108 10.69 -10.57 -19.32
C ASN A 108 9.84 -11.74 -19.82
N TYR A 109 9.49 -11.75 -21.09
CA TYR A 109 8.63 -12.79 -21.68
C TYR A 109 9.25 -14.21 -21.68
N LYS A 110 10.58 -14.32 -21.44
CA LYS A 110 11.30 -15.59 -21.29
C LYS A 110 11.44 -16.02 -19.83
N GLU A 111 10.93 -15.25 -18.88
CA GLU A 111 10.82 -15.70 -17.49
C GLU A 111 9.79 -16.82 -17.41
N GLU A 112 10.22 -17.98 -16.93
CA GLU A 112 9.40 -19.19 -16.84
C GLU A 112 8.99 -19.48 -15.39
N GLY A 113 9.69 -18.92 -14.40
CA GLY A 113 9.37 -19.06 -12.98
C GLY A 113 8.56 -17.88 -12.46
N ALA A 114 7.74 -18.13 -11.44
CA ALA A 114 7.00 -17.08 -10.73
C ALA A 114 7.85 -16.49 -9.58
N PRO A 115 7.63 -15.24 -9.16
CA PRO A 115 8.21 -14.69 -7.94
C PRO A 115 7.61 -15.33 -6.68
N GLU A 116 8.22 -15.10 -5.52
CA GLU A 116 7.85 -15.73 -4.24
C GLU A 116 6.41 -15.36 -3.80
N GLU A 117 5.96 -14.16 -4.19
CA GLU A 117 4.64 -13.59 -4.00
C GLU A 117 3.52 -14.44 -4.61
N ALA A 118 3.83 -15.34 -5.56
CA ALA A 118 2.86 -16.32 -6.05
C ALA A 118 2.24 -17.15 -4.91
N TRP A 119 3.00 -17.44 -3.84
CA TRP A 119 2.47 -18.11 -2.65
C TRP A 119 1.48 -17.23 -1.87
N PHE A 120 1.74 -15.93 -1.79
CA PHE A 120 0.82 -14.98 -1.15
C PHE A 120 -0.52 -14.91 -1.90
N TYR A 121 -0.48 -14.80 -3.23
CA TYR A 121 -1.69 -14.78 -4.06
C TYR A 121 -2.45 -16.11 -3.97
N LEU A 122 -1.74 -17.25 -3.99
CA LEU A 122 -2.36 -18.56 -3.80
C LEU A 122 -3.07 -18.66 -2.43
N ALA A 123 -2.41 -18.17 -1.38
CA ALA A 123 -2.99 -18.14 -0.03
C ALA A 123 -4.25 -17.26 0.02
N LYS A 124 -4.23 -16.06 -0.58
CA LYS A 124 -5.40 -15.17 -0.70
C LYS A 124 -6.55 -15.87 -1.44
N SER A 125 -6.28 -16.56 -2.55
CA SER A 125 -7.30 -17.31 -3.29
C SER A 125 -7.89 -18.47 -2.49
N TYR A 126 -7.07 -19.24 -1.77
CA TYR A 126 -7.58 -20.29 -0.88
C TYR A 126 -8.43 -19.73 0.25
N ARG A 127 -8.03 -18.59 0.85
CA ARG A 127 -8.82 -17.92 1.90
C ARG A 127 -10.19 -17.53 1.37
N ILE A 128 -10.25 -16.83 0.23
CA ILE A 128 -11.50 -16.37 -0.38
C ILE A 128 -12.44 -17.54 -0.73
N ASP A 129 -11.91 -18.67 -1.21
CA ASP A 129 -12.70 -19.88 -1.49
C ASP A 129 -13.13 -20.65 -0.22
N GLY A 130 -12.58 -20.30 0.95
CA GLY A 130 -12.88 -20.95 2.23
C GLY A 130 -11.99 -22.17 2.54
N GLN A 131 -10.93 -22.40 1.77
CA GLN A 131 -9.92 -23.44 2.01
C GLN A 131 -8.88 -22.96 3.03
N PHE A 132 -9.32 -22.59 4.23
CA PHE A 132 -8.50 -21.88 5.23
C PHE A 132 -7.23 -22.60 5.67
N ASP A 133 -7.27 -23.93 5.84
CA ASP A 133 -6.07 -24.67 6.25
C ASP A 133 -4.99 -24.62 5.15
N LYS A 134 -5.39 -24.71 3.87
CA LYS A 134 -4.45 -24.53 2.74
C LYS A 134 -3.97 -23.09 2.62
N ALA A 135 -4.83 -22.11 2.91
CA ALA A 135 -4.45 -20.71 2.92
C ALA A 135 -3.34 -20.46 3.96
N ILE A 136 -3.50 -20.97 5.18
CA ILE A 136 -2.49 -20.89 6.24
C ILE A 136 -1.17 -21.55 5.80
N GLU A 137 -1.24 -22.77 5.24
CA GLU A 137 -0.03 -23.45 4.72
C GLU A 137 0.70 -22.64 3.64
N ALA A 138 -0.04 -22.00 2.73
CA ALA A 138 0.51 -21.16 1.69
C ALA A 138 1.08 -19.84 2.22
N TYR A 139 0.43 -19.20 3.21
CA TYR A 139 0.97 -18.01 3.88
C TYR A 139 2.26 -18.32 4.65
N GLU A 140 2.30 -19.42 5.40
CA GLU A 140 3.52 -19.88 6.08
C GLU A 140 4.64 -20.17 5.08
N LYS A 141 4.28 -20.71 3.91
CA LYS A 141 5.23 -20.93 2.84
C LYS A 141 5.78 -19.61 2.28
N PHE A 142 4.93 -18.61 2.05
CA PHE A 142 5.35 -17.27 1.66
C PHE A 142 6.26 -16.64 2.73
N LYS A 143 5.86 -16.71 4.01
CA LYS A 143 6.64 -16.21 5.14
C LYS A 143 8.05 -16.78 5.20
N SER A 144 8.24 -18.04 4.80
CA SER A 144 9.55 -18.70 4.78
C SER A 144 10.57 -18.05 3.83
N PHE A 145 10.11 -17.22 2.89
CA PHE A 145 10.98 -16.45 1.99
C PHE A 145 11.36 -15.06 2.53
N LEU A 146 10.59 -14.53 3.49
CA LEU A 146 10.81 -13.20 4.04
C LEU A 146 12.05 -13.15 4.94
N SER A 147 12.78 -12.02 4.90
CA SER A 147 13.84 -11.76 5.86
C SER A 147 13.24 -11.45 7.22
N SER A 148 13.93 -11.83 8.31
CA SER A 148 13.54 -11.40 9.66
C SER A 148 13.67 -9.89 9.88
N ALA A 149 14.32 -9.17 8.95
CA ALA A 149 14.40 -7.71 8.94
C ALA A 149 13.16 -7.05 8.31
N ASP A 150 12.34 -7.79 7.55
CA ASP A 150 11.15 -7.29 6.87
C ASP A 150 9.95 -7.30 7.83
N ILE A 151 10.03 -6.52 8.90
CA ILE A 151 9.10 -6.56 10.05
C ILE A 151 7.64 -6.41 9.58
N TYR A 152 7.35 -5.39 8.76
CA TYR A 152 6.00 -5.14 8.25
C TYR A 152 5.38 -6.34 7.53
N TYR A 153 6.12 -6.94 6.59
CA TYR A 153 5.62 -8.07 5.81
C TYR A 153 5.46 -9.32 6.68
N ASN A 154 6.34 -9.54 7.65
CA ASN A 154 6.17 -10.65 8.60
C ASN A 154 4.89 -10.47 9.44
N GLU A 155 4.67 -9.26 9.97
CA GLU A 155 3.48 -8.96 10.77
C GLU A 155 2.19 -9.00 9.95
N PHE A 156 2.22 -8.52 8.70
CA PHE A 156 1.09 -8.61 7.80
C PHE A 156 0.73 -10.06 7.47
N VAL A 157 1.72 -10.92 7.19
CA VAL A 157 1.46 -12.33 6.90
C VAL A 157 0.94 -13.07 8.15
N ASP A 158 1.46 -12.73 9.33
CA ASP A 158 0.93 -13.25 10.60
C ASP A 158 -0.53 -12.84 10.82
N LEU A 159 -0.87 -11.59 10.50
CA LEU A 159 -2.24 -11.11 10.50
C LEU A 159 -3.10 -11.92 9.52
N GLN A 160 -2.67 -12.13 8.27
CA GLN A 160 -3.43 -12.91 7.28
C GLN A 160 -3.65 -14.38 7.70
N ILE A 161 -2.70 -14.99 8.41
CA ILE A 161 -2.87 -16.32 9.01
C ILE A 161 -3.94 -16.29 10.10
N GLU A 162 -3.92 -15.31 11.00
CA GLU A 162 -4.94 -15.20 12.03
C GLU A 162 -6.32 -14.84 11.46
N THR A 163 -6.36 -14.06 10.38
CA THR A 163 -7.57 -13.81 9.59
C THR A 163 -8.22 -15.10 9.13
N CYS A 164 -7.44 -16.07 8.65
CA CYS A 164 -7.97 -17.40 8.27
C CYS A 164 -8.60 -18.13 9.47
N ASN A 165 -7.99 -18.04 10.66
CA ASN A 165 -8.55 -18.62 11.87
C ASN A 165 -9.83 -17.91 12.31
N THR A 166 -9.87 -16.58 12.21
CA THR A 166 -11.05 -15.77 12.49
C THR A 166 -12.20 -16.12 11.55
N ALA A 167 -11.93 -16.25 10.25
CA ALA A 167 -12.92 -16.68 9.27
C ALA A 167 -13.53 -18.04 9.60
N LYS A 168 -12.70 -19.04 9.98
CA LYS A 168 -13.18 -20.36 10.43
C LYS A 168 -14.15 -20.24 11.61
N ARG A 169 -13.84 -19.39 12.60
CA ARG A 169 -14.69 -19.15 13.77
C ARG A 169 -16.00 -18.46 13.38
N MET A 170 -15.93 -17.35 12.65
CA MET A 170 -17.11 -16.57 12.28
C MET A 170 -18.05 -17.33 11.34
N MET A 171 -17.53 -18.08 10.37
CA MET A 171 -18.35 -18.89 9.48
C MET A 171 -19.02 -20.07 10.18
N SER A 172 -18.47 -20.54 11.31
CA SER A 172 -19.11 -21.56 12.15
C SER A 172 -20.28 -21.00 13.00
N SER A 173 -20.35 -19.68 13.16
CA SER A 173 -21.37 -18.96 13.94
C SER A 173 -21.88 -17.73 13.18
N PRO A 174 -22.60 -17.93 12.05
CA PRO A 174 -23.07 -16.83 11.21
C PRO A 174 -24.07 -15.91 11.94
N VAL A 175 -23.98 -14.62 11.67
CA VAL A 175 -24.95 -13.61 12.12
C VAL A 175 -26.18 -13.62 11.22
N ASN A 176 -27.34 -13.27 11.78
CA ASN A 176 -28.59 -13.16 11.02
C ASN A 176 -28.81 -11.70 10.56
N PHE A 177 -29.17 -11.53 9.29
CA PHE A 177 -29.63 -10.26 8.72
C PHE A 177 -30.69 -10.52 7.65
N ILE A 178 -31.45 -9.49 7.29
CA ILE A 178 -32.36 -9.50 6.14
C ILE A 178 -31.70 -8.70 5.03
N GLY A 179 -31.41 -9.35 3.90
CA GLY A 179 -30.82 -8.69 2.73
C GLY A 179 -31.81 -8.66 1.58
N GLU A 180 -32.08 -7.47 1.05
CA GLU A 180 -32.98 -7.27 -0.09
C GLU A 180 -32.24 -6.57 -1.24
N GLU A 181 -32.16 -7.22 -2.40
CA GLU A 181 -31.63 -6.60 -3.62
C GLU A 181 -32.56 -5.46 -4.06
N LEU A 182 -32.00 -4.27 -4.30
CA LEU A 182 -32.77 -3.14 -4.82
C LEU A 182 -33.11 -3.31 -6.30
N LYS A 183 -34.39 -3.17 -6.63
CA LYS A 183 -34.93 -3.29 -8.01
C LYS A 183 -34.71 -2.02 -8.86
N ILE A 184 -33.46 -1.57 -8.97
CA ILE A 184 -33.10 -0.37 -9.76
C ILE A 184 -32.91 -0.67 -11.27
N ASN A 185 -32.81 -1.94 -11.66
CA ASN A 185 -32.73 -2.42 -13.05
C ASN A 185 -31.61 -1.78 -13.90
N GLN A 186 -30.47 -1.47 -13.28
CA GLN A 186 -29.30 -0.93 -13.98
C GLN A 186 -28.37 -2.06 -14.45
N GLU A 187 -27.96 -1.99 -15.72
CA GLU A 187 -26.99 -2.90 -16.31
C GLU A 187 -25.57 -2.59 -15.78
N GLY A 188 -24.72 -3.62 -15.76
CA GLY A 188 -23.38 -3.54 -15.19
C GLY A 188 -23.33 -3.85 -13.69
N GLU A 189 -22.15 -3.63 -13.15
CA GLU A 189 -21.86 -3.74 -11.72
C GLU A 189 -22.12 -2.41 -11.04
N ASN A 190 -22.73 -2.44 -9.85
CA ASN A 190 -23.17 -1.25 -9.14
C ASN A 190 -22.48 -1.18 -7.77
N TYR A 191 -21.76 -0.09 -7.54
CA TYR A 191 -20.82 0.12 -6.45
C TYR A 191 -21.16 1.36 -5.62
N PHE A 192 -20.69 1.35 -4.38
CA PHE A 192 -20.63 2.52 -3.49
C PHE A 192 -21.95 3.30 -3.39
N PRO A 193 -23.07 2.65 -3.00
CA PRO A 193 -24.37 3.31 -2.91
C PRO A 193 -24.38 4.39 -1.83
N ALA A 194 -24.33 5.65 -2.25
CA ALA A 194 -24.50 6.81 -1.41
C ALA A 194 -26.00 7.13 -1.26
N VAL A 195 -26.63 6.63 -0.21
CA VAL A 195 -28.05 6.86 0.12
C VAL A 195 -28.16 8.02 1.11
N ALA A 196 -29.08 8.95 0.86
CA ALA A 196 -29.36 10.02 1.83
C ALA A 196 -30.01 9.44 3.08
N GLY A 197 -29.67 9.94 4.26
CA GLY A 197 -30.21 9.43 5.55
C GLY A 197 -31.74 9.47 5.67
N ASN A 198 -32.42 10.32 4.90
CA ASN A 198 -33.89 10.32 4.80
C ASN A 198 -34.48 9.26 3.85
N GLU A 199 -33.63 8.44 3.22
CA GLU A 199 -33.92 7.37 2.26
C GLU A 199 -34.71 7.81 1.00
N LYS A 200 -34.72 9.10 0.66
CA LYS A 200 -35.46 9.61 -0.51
C LYS A 200 -34.63 9.74 -1.78
N SER A 201 -33.31 9.62 -1.68
CA SER A 201 -32.40 9.74 -2.81
C SER A 201 -31.16 8.89 -2.62
N MET A 202 -30.63 8.40 -3.73
CA MET A 202 -29.42 7.61 -3.81
C MET A 202 -28.62 8.03 -5.02
N ALA A 203 -27.30 8.12 -4.86
CA ALA A 203 -26.34 8.12 -5.94
C ALA A 203 -25.50 6.84 -5.85
N PHE A 204 -25.07 6.27 -6.97
CA PHE A 204 -24.16 5.13 -6.97
C PHE A 204 -23.31 5.13 -8.24
N THR A 205 -22.15 4.49 -8.16
CA THR A 205 -21.26 4.28 -9.31
C THR A 205 -21.62 2.98 -10.02
N ALA A 206 -21.63 2.99 -11.34
CA ALA A 206 -21.74 1.78 -12.14
C ALA A 206 -20.55 1.67 -13.10
N TYR A 207 -19.96 0.47 -13.20
CA TYR A 207 -18.92 0.19 -14.18
C TYR A 207 -19.58 -0.31 -15.47
N GLN A 208 -19.39 0.43 -16.56
CA GLN A 208 -20.05 0.17 -17.84
C GLN A 208 -19.08 -0.04 -18.98
N GLU A 209 -19.31 -1.11 -19.73
CA GLU A 209 -18.67 -1.32 -21.02
C GLU A 209 -19.31 -0.39 -22.05
N VAL A 210 -18.49 0.43 -22.69
CA VAL A 210 -18.87 1.34 -23.77
C VAL A 210 -18.00 1.03 -24.97
N TYR A 211 -18.64 0.81 -26.11
CA TYR A 211 -17.95 0.68 -27.38
C TYR A 211 -17.61 2.07 -27.93
N ASP A 212 -16.32 2.33 -28.14
CA ASP A 212 -15.82 3.48 -28.88
C ASP A 212 -15.24 3.03 -30.24
N GLU A 213 -15.52 3.80 -31.28
CA GLU A 213 -15.12 3.46 -32.66
C GLU A 213 -13.60 3.46 -32.88
N TYR A 214 -12.84 4.20 -32.06
CA TYR A 214 -11.40 4.38 -32.19
C TYR A 214 -10.58 3.48 -31.26
N ILE A 215 -11.08 3.21 -30.05
CA ILE A 215 -10.36 2.40 -29.04
C ILE A 215 -11.00 1.03 -28.76
N GLY A 216 -12.17 0.73 -29.34
CA GLY A 216 -12.86 -0.54 -29.14
C GLY A 216 -13.70 -0.55 -27.86
N ASN A 217 -13.85 -1.72 -27.23
CA ASN A 217 -14.54 -1.82 -25.94
C ASN A 217 -13.67 -1.18 -24.86
N ALA A 218 -14.22 -0.18 -24.17
CA ALA A 218 -13.60 0.47 -23.03
C ALA A 218 -14.59 0.50 -21.87
N PHE A 219 -14.09 0.54 -20.64
CA PHE A 219 -14.95 0.60 -19.46
C PHE A 219 -14.90 1.99 -18.83
N PHE A 220 -16.07 2.47 -18.40
CA PHE A 220 -16.23 3.77 -17.78
C PHE A 220 -17.04 3.68 -16.49
N GLU A 221 -16.67 4.51 -15.52
CA GLU A 221 -17.44 4.72 -14.30
C GLU A 221 -18.53 5.77 -14.58
N VAL A 222 -19.77 5.41 -14.28
CA VAL A 222 -20.95 6.24 -14.51
C VAL A 222 -21.67 6.46 -13.19
N ILE A 223 -22.00 7.72 -12.88
CA ILE A 223 -22.72 8.07 -11.66
C ILE A 223 -24.21 8.15 -11.97
N TYR A 224 -24.96 7.24 -11.36
CA TYR A 224 -26.41 7.19 -11.44
C TYR A 224 -27.05 7.82 -10.21
N PHE A 225 -28.14 8.55 -10.41
CA PHE A 225 -28.96 9.12 -9.36
C PHE A 225 -30.39 8.59 -9.44
N SER A 226 -30.92 8.13 -8.32
CA SER A 226 -32.31 7.69 -8.16
C SER A 226 -33.00 8.39 -6.99
N GLU A 227 -34.31 8.48 -7.07
CA GLU A 227 -35.19 9.00 -6.02
C GLU A 227 -36.14 7.90 -5.58
N SER A 228 -36.54 7.93 -4.31
CA SER A 228 -37.55 7.03 -3.74
C SER A 228 -38.72 7.82 -3.17
N ASP A 229 -39.89 7.19 -3.14
CA ASP A 229 -41.06 7.64 -2.39
C ASP A 229 -41.14 7.05 -0.97
N GLY A 230 -40.12 6.31 -0.54
CA GLY A 230 -40.02 5.64 0.76
C GLY A 230 -40.27 4.14 0.71
N HIS A 231 -40.67 3.59 -0.44
CA HIS A 231 -40.84 2.15 -0.63
C HIS A 231 -40.09 1.64 -1.87
N ASP A 232 -40.23 2.32 -3.01
CA ASP A 232 -39.61 1.88 -4.26
C ASP A 232 -38.61 2.91 -4.79
N TRP A 233 -37.50 2.42 -5.36
CA TRP A 233 -36.52 3.24 -6.07
C TRP A 233 -36.96 3.46 -7.52
N LYS A 234 -36.99 4.71 -7.98
CA LYS A 234 -37.27 5.02 -9.38
C LYS A 234 -36.12 4.55 -10.28
N LYS A 235 -36.38 4.47 -11.59
CA LYS A 235 -35.33 4.20 -12.57
C LYS A 235 -34.19 5.24 -12.44
N PRO A 236 -32.93 4.81 -12.23
CA PRO A 236 -31.81 5.72 -12.10
C PRO A 236 -31.55 6.55 -13.36
N LYS A 237 -30.99 7.74 -13.19
CA LYS A 237 -30.60 8.66 -14.25
C LYS A 237 -29.10 8.90 -14.19
N ASP A 238 -28.41 8.77 -15.31
CA ASP A 238 -27.01 9.19 -15.43
C ASP A 238 -26.90 10.70 -15.23
N ILE A 239 -26.02 11.10 -14.31
CA ILE A 239 -25.71 12.49 -13.99
C ILE A 239 -24.25 12.87 -14.25
N SER A 240 -23.43 11.97 -14.80
CA SER A 240 -21.98 12.12 -14.98
C SER A 240 -21.62 13.40 -15.78
N GLN A 241 -22.33 13.63 -16.89
CA GLN A 241 -22.14 14.85 -17.69
C GLN A 241 -22.50 16.14 -16.93
N LYS A 242 -23.48 16.10 -16.02
CA LYS A 242 -23.87 17.28 -15.23
C LYS A 242 -22.85 17.61 -14.16
N LEU A 243 -22.22 16.57 -13.61
CA LEU A 243 -21.10 16.69 -12.69
C LEU A 243 -19.84 17.24 -13.38
N ALA A 244 -19.81 17.26 -14.72
CA ALA A 244 -18.66 17.64 -15.55
C ALA A 244 -17.40 16.83 -15.17
N SER A 245 -17.61 15.53 -14.91
CA SER A 245 -16.55 14.63 -14.44
C SER A 245 -15.87 13.95 -15.62
N ASP A 246 -14.54 14.07 -15.69
CA ASP A 246 -13.62 13.30 -16.52
C ASP A 246 -12.69 12.45 -15.62
N GLY A 247 -12.28 11.27 -16.08
CA GLY A 247 -11.37 10.37 -15.34
C GLY A 247 -12.08 9.28 -14.52
N TYR A 248 -11.37 8.71 -13.55
CA TYR A 248 -11.89 7.72 -12.61
C TYR A 248 -12.49 8.43 -11.39
N PHE A 249 -13.76 8.19 -11.09
CA PHE A 249 -14.48 8.81 -9.97
C PHE A 249 -15.60 7.91 -9.45
N SER A 250 -15.85 8.03 -8.16
CA SER A 250 -16.87 7.24 -7.48
C SER A 250 -17.68 8.04 -6.48
N THR A 251 -18.90 7.58 -6.20
CA THR A 251 -19.72 8.13 -5.12
C THR A 251 -19.11 7.79 -3.78
N ALA A 252 -18.97 8.79 -2.90
CA ALA A 252 -18.53 8.56 -1.52
C ALA A 252 -19.72 8.62 -0.55
N HIS A 253 -20.46 9.74 -0.53
CA HIS A 253 -21.55 9.92 0.44
C HIS A 253 -22.59 10.97 0.00
N LEU A 254 -23.84 10.79 0.40
CA LEU A 254 -24.89 11.82 0.32
C LEU A 254 -25.19 12.36 1.72
N SER A 255 -25.29 13.68 1.86
CA SER A 255 -25.85 14.31 3.06
C SER A 255 -27.24 13.78 3.40
N TYR A 256 -27.66 13.95 4.66
CA TYR A 256 -28.95 13.46 5.17
C TYR A 256 -30.16 13.85 4.29
N ASN A 257 -30.15 15.04 3.69
CA ASN A 257 -31.23 15.52 2.83
C ASN A 257 -31.08 15.17 1.34
N GLY A 258 -29.91 14.67 0.92
CA GLY A 258 -29.63 14.31 -0.47
C GLY A 258 -29.37 15.49 -1.40
N ASP A 259 -29.01 16.65 -0.86
CA ASP A 259 -28.74 17.89 -1.59
C ASP A 259 -27.24 18.25 -1.67
N TYR A 260 -26.40 17.58 -0.88
CA TYR A 260 -24.94 17.65 -0.95
C TYR A 260 -24.35 16.25 -1.14
N MET A 261 -23.46 16.08 -2.12
CA MET A 261 -22.81 14.82 -2.47
C MET A 261 -21.29 14.96 -2.36
N LEU A 262 -20.64 13.98 -1.73
CA LEU A 262 -19.19 13.79 -1.74
C LEU A 262 -18.83 12.71 -2.77
N LEU A 263 -17.73 12.93 -3.47
CA LEU A 263 -17.21 12.02 -4.50
C LEU A 263 -15.71 11.83 -4.31
N TYR A 264 -15.22 10.67 -4.69
CA TYR A 264 -13.80 10.44 -4.95
C TYR A 264 -13.51 10.69 -6.44
N ARG A 265 -12.33 11.21 -6.76
CA ARG A 265 -11.79 11.26 -8.12
C ARG A 265 -10.29 11.03 -8.09
N ASP A 266 -9.79 10.19 -8.98
CA ASP A 266 -8.35 10.07 -9.25
C ASP A 266 -7.88 11.20 -10.18
N ASP A 267 -7.05 12.09 -9.66
CA ASP A 267 -6.41 13.18 -10.38
C ASP A 267 -5.02 12.74 -10.89
N TYR A 268 -4.99 11.71 -11.74
CA TYR A 268 -3.79 11.15 -12.39
C TYR A 268 -2.82 10.44 -11.42
N GLY A 269 -3.31 9.44 -10.69
CA GLY A 269 -2.56 8.72 -9.65
C GLY A 269 -2.55 9.45 -8.31
N ASN A 270 -3.46 10.39 -8.09
CA ASN A 270 -3.67 11.06 -6.82
C ASN A 270 -5.17 11.20 -6.53
N GLY A 271 -5.66 10.37 -5.63
CA GLY A 271 -7.03 10.35 -5.17
C GLY A 271 -7.41 11.59 -4.37
N ASN A 272 -8.59 12.13 -4.66
CA ASN A 272 -9.06 13.38 -4.10
C ASN A 272 -10.56 13.36 -3.79
N ILE A 273 -10.96 14.08 -2.75
CA ILE A 273 -12.38 14.27 -2.43
C ILE A 273 -12.93 15.52 -3.14
N TYR A 274 -14.06 15.34 -3.80
CA TYR A 274 -14.84 16.36 -4.46
C TYR A 274 -16.22 16.44 -3.83
N TYR A 275 -16.93 17.53 -4.10
CA TYR A 275 -18.33 17.68 -3.73
C TYR A 275 -19.16 18.29 -4.84
N SER A 276 -20.46 18.03 -4.83
CA SER A 276 -21.45 18.71 -5.66
C SER A 276 -22.68 19.05 -4.82
N GLU A 277 -23.31 20.17 -5.15
CA GLU A 277 -24.56 20.63 -4.54
C GLU A 277 -25.71 20.56 -5.53
N LYS A 278 -26.90 20.23 -5.04
CA LYS A 278 -28.13 20.21 -5.82
C LYS A 278 -28.85 21.55 -5.68
N SER A 279 -28.82 22.36 -6.73
CA SER A 279 -29.50 23.66 -6.78
C SER A 279 -30.58 23.67 -7.86
N GLY A 280 -31.78 24.16 -7.54
CA GLY A 280 -32.90 24.20 -8.49
C GLY A 280 -33.32 22.83 -9.06
N GLY A 281 -33.06 21.74 -8.32
CA GLY A 281 -33.37 20.37 -8.75
C GLY A 281 -32.32 19.70 -9.65
N SER A 282 -31.20 20.37 -9.95
CA SER A 282 -30.08 19.82 -10.72
C SER A 282 -28.79 19.83 -9.92
N TRP A 283 -27.93 18.84 -10.15
CA TRP A 283 -26.56 18.83 -9.62
C TRP A 283 -25.71 19.87 -10.33
N ASN A 284 -24.89 20.58 -9.55
CA ASN A 284 -23.85 21.45 -10.06
C ASN A 284 -22.62 20.63 -10.50
N SER A 285 -21.70 21.25 -11.23
CA SER A 285 -20.39 20.65 -11.49
C SER A 285 -19.65 20.38 -10.18
N ILE A 286 -18.82 19.33 -10.15
CA ILE A 286 -18.05 19.00 -8.95
C ILE A 286 -17.01 20.08 -8.64
N GLU A 287 -16.82 20.33 -7.36
CA GLU A 287 -15.78 21.20 -6.82
C GLU A 287 -14.89 20.39 -5.90
N ARG A 288 -13.57 20.60 -5.99
CA ARG A 288 -12.62 19.93 -5.11
C ARG A 288 -12.83 20.40 -3.67
N MET A 289 -12.82 19.48 -2.71
CA MET A 289 -12.86 19.86 -1.30
C MET A 289 -11.63 20.72 -0.93
N PRO A 290 -11.72 21.56 0.11
CA PRO A 290 -10.59 22.39 0.52
C PRO A 290 -9.36 21.56 0.91
N LYS A 291 -8.17 22.15 0.80
CA LYS A 291 -6.87 21.50 1.02
C LYS A 291 -6.65 20.81 2.37
N GLN A 292 -7.47 21.12 3.37
CA GLN A 292 -7.47 20.44 4.66
C GLN A 292 -8.03 19.01 4.56
N ILE A 293 -8.85 18.77 3.54
CA ILE A 293 -9.47 17.49 3.21
C ILE A 293 -8.77 16.95 1.97
N SER A 294 -8.95 17.57 0.79
CA SER A 294 -8.32 17.13 -0.46
C SER A 294 -6.98 17.80 -0.67
N SER A 295 -5.93 17.12 -0.26
CA SER A 295 -4.62 17.70 -0.03
C SER A 295 -3.66 17.35 -1.17
N ARG A 296 -2.38 17.16 -0.89
CA ARG A 296 -1.41 16.65 -1.87
C ARG A 296 -1.19 15.14 -1.72
N TYR A 297 -1.70 14.62 -0.61
CA TYR A 297 -1.77 13.22 -0.22
C TYR A 297 -2.95 12.57 -0.93
N ASN A 298 -2.96 11.25 -0.94
CA ASN A 298 -4.05 10.47 -1.49
C ASN A 298 -5.22 10.46 -0.50
N GLU A 299 -6.40 10.85 -0.97
CA GLU A 299 -7.65 10.71 -0.22
C GLU A 299 -8.64 9.82 -1.00
N THR A 300 -9.03 8.71 -0.40
CA THR A 300 -9.78 7.63 -1.08
C THR A 300 -11.27 7.62 -0.75
N HIS A 301 -11.66 8.15 0.41
CA HIS A 301 -13.07 8.22 0.81
C HIS A 301 -13.36 9.36 1.79
N ALA A 302 -14.62 9.83 1.81
CA ALA A 302 -15.12 10.73 2.83
C ALA A 302 -16.64 10.62 3.08
N SER A 303 -17.05 10.81 4.33
CA SER A 303 -18.45 10.92 4.75
C SER A 303 -18.69 12.13 5.64
N ILE A 304 -19.93 12.61 5.69
CA ILE A 304 -20.30 13.81 6.45
C ILE A 304 -21.40 13.50 7.46
N SER A 305 -21.29 14.05 8.66
CA SER A 305 -22.29 13.88 9.73
C SER A 305 -23.66 14.41 9.31
N LYS A 306 -24.70 13.92 9.98
CA LYS A 306 -26.10 14.31 9.75
C LYS A 306 -26.34 15.82 9.77
N ASP A 307 -25.65 16.54 10.65
CA ASP A 307 -25.74 18.00 10.79
C ASP A 307 -24.84 18.77 9.81
N GLY A 308 -24.00 18.08 9.04
CA GLY A 308 -23.09 18.66 8.05
C GLY A 308 -21.88 19.38 8.65
N ASN A 309 -21.61 19.25 9.96
CA ASN A 309 -20.54 19.97 10.64
C ASN A 309 -19.26 19.16 10.85
N THR A 310 -19.33 17.84 10.77
CA THR A 310 -18.18 16.94 10.92
C THR A 310 -18.02 16.12 9.66
N LEU A 311 -16.78 15.94 9.20
CA LEU A 311 -16.45 15.09 8.06
C LEU A 311 -15.37 14.11 8.48
N PHE A 312 -15.56 12.85 8.12
CA PHE A 312 -14.59 11.78 8.27
C PHE A 312 -14.04 11.45 6.89
N PHE A 313 -12.73 11.25 6.78
CA PHE A 313 -12.10 10.95 5.51
C PHE A 313 -10.83 10.13 5.69
N VAL A 314 -10.46 9.40 4.64
CA VAL A 314 -9.26 8.57 4.60
C VAL A 314 -8.14 9.36 3.95
N SER A 315 -6.93 9.26 4.47
CA SER A 315 -5.77 9.92 3.88
C SER A 315 -4.46 9.22 4.23
N ASP A 316 -3.51 9.21 3.29
CA ASP A 316 -2.12 8.80 3.52
C ASP A 316 -1.22 9.93 4.03
N ARG A 317 -1.84 10.98 4.60
CA ARG A 317 -1.09 12.10 5.18
C ARG A 317 -0.21 11.65 6.36
N PRO A 318 1.02 12.18 6.48
CA PRO A 318 1.94 11.96 7.58
C PRO A 318 1.33 12.30 8.94
N GLY A 319 1.78 11.54 9.93
CA GLY A 319 1.27 11.61 11.29
C GLY A 319 0.20 10.56 11.59
N GLY A 320 -0.10 9.70 10.63
CA GLY A 320 -0.89 8.48 10.81
C GLY A 320 -0.09 7.28 11.33
N TYR A 321 -0.80 6.19 11.59
CA TYR A 321 -0.29 4.91 12.08
C TYR A 321 0.07 3.96 10.93
N GLY A 322 -0.74 3.95 9.87
CA GLY A 322 -0.58 3.11 8.70
C GLY A 322 -0.43 3.91 7.42
N TYR A 323 -0.61 3.24 6.28
CA TYR A 323 -0.57 3.91 4.98
C TYR A 323 -1.85 4.69 4.75
N LYS A 324 -3.02 4.10 5.01
CA LYS A 324 -4.32 4.80 4.91
C LYS A 324 -4.98 4.85 6.27
N ASP A 325 -5.15 6.07 6.75
CA ASP A 325 -5.69 6.35 8.07
C ASP A 325 -6.99 7.15 7.98
N ILE A 326 -7.89 6.94 8.94
CA ILE A 326 -9.11 7.73 9.10
C ILE A 326 -8.82 8.99 9.92
N TYR A 327 -9.26 10.12 9.37
CA TYR A 327 -9.21 11.44 9.96
C TYR A 327 -10.61 12.01 10.15
N LYS A 328 -10.75 12.88 11.15
CA LYS A 328 -11.93 13.69 11.43
C LYS A 328 -11.59 15.17 11.26
N ILE A 329 -12.53 15.95 10.71
CA ILE A 329 -12.44 17.40 10.64
C ILE A 329 -13.79 18.05 10.94
N GLU A 330 -13.78 19.16 11.66
CA GLU A 330 -14.99 19.89 12.05
C GLU A 330 -15.05 21.28 11.43
N LYS A 331 -16.27 21.78 11.18
CA LYS A 331 -16.51 23.18 10.81
C LYS A 331 -16.46 24.08 12.04
N ASP A 332 -15.83 25.23 11.89
CA ASP A 332 -15.92 26.30 12.87
C ASP A 332 -17.30 26.99 12.85
N SER A 333 -17.53 27.91 13.78
CA SER A 333 -18.79 28.67 13.89
C SER A 333 -19.10 29.55 12.66
N LYS A 334 -18.20 29.65 11.69
CA LYS A 334 -18.36 30.37 10.42
C LYS A 334 -18.53 29.41 9.23
N GLY A 335 -18.67 28.11 9.49
CA GLY A 335 -18.85 27.06 8.47
C GLY A 335 -17.57 26.66 7.76
N ARG A 336 -16.38 27.04 8.28
CA ARG A 336 -15.09 26.74 7.64
C ARG A 336 -14.47 25.49 8.26
N TRP A 337 -13.99 24.57 7.43
CA TRP A 337 -13.27 23.38 7.90
C TRP A 337 -12.00 23.73 8.68
N GLY A 338 -11.86 23.11 9.85
CA GLY A 338 -10.76 23.27 10.80
C GLY A 338 -9.49 22.50 10.41
N THR A 339 -8.94 21.75 11.37
CA THR A 339 -7.70 20.98 11.19
C THR A 339 -8.01 19.48 11.16
N ALA A 340 -7.28 18.77 10.29
CA ALA A 340 -7.10 17.32 10.27
C ALA A 340 -6.82 16.69 11.66
N GLU A 341 -7.70 15.88 12.24
CA GLU A 341 -7.41 15.10 13.45
C GLU A 341 -7.41 13.60 13.12
N ASN A 342 -6.30 12.90 13.37
CA ASN A 342 -6.22 11.45 13.22
C ASN A 342 -7.06 10.76 14.31
N LEU A 343 -7.79 9.69 13.98
CA LEU A 343 -8.68 9.02 14.94
C LEU A 343 -7.99 8.16 16.02
N GLY A 344 -6.66 8.09 16.01
CA GLY A 344 -5.89 7.38 17.03
C GLY A 344 -5.74 5.88 16.75
N ASP A 345 -4.91 5.22 17.55
CA ASP A 345 -4.48 3.82 17.45
C ASP A 345 -5.57 2.78 17.80
N VAL A 346 -6.75 3.24 18.23
CA VAL A 346 -7.92 2.38 18.41
C VAL A 346 -8.62 2.11 17.08
N ILE A 347 -8.74 3.14 16.25
CA ILE A 347 -9.40 3.04 14.94
C ILE A 347 -8.36 2.72 13.87
N ASN A 348 -7.29 3.51 13.82
CA ASN A 348 -6.24 3.38 12.84
C ASN A 348 -5.20 2.36 13.30
N THR A 349 -4.69 1.57 12.36
CA THR A 349 -3.68 0.55 12.63
C THR A 349 -2.43 0.82 11.82
N GLN A 350 -1.41 -0.04 11.93
CA GLN A 350 -0.24 0.04 11.06
C GLN A 350 -0.52 -0.40 9.61
N PHE A 351 -1.73 -0.91 9.35
CA PHE A 351 -2.19 -1.37 8.04
C PHE A 351 -3.09 -0.30 7.42
N GLU A 352 -4.21 -0.69 6.81
CA GLU A 352 -5.07 0.24 6.09
C GLU A 352 -6.52 0.25 6.61
N GLU A 353 -7.07 1.45 6.75
CA GLU A 353 -8.46 1.73 7.07
C GLU A 353 -9.15 2.51 5.95
N GLU A 354 -10.40 2.15 5.65
CA GLU A 354 -11.15 2.66 4.52
C GLU A 354 -12.63 2.94 4.84
N THR A 355 -13.28 3.73 3.98
CA THR A 355 -14.74 3.96 3.97
C THR A 355 -15.42 4.25 5.33
N PRO A 356 -14.97 5.28 6.08
CA PRO A 356 -15.57 5.65 7.35
C PRO A 356 -16.96 6.28 7.16
N PHE A 357 -17.96 5.80 7.91
CA PHE A 357 -19.31 6.35 8.00
C PHE A 357 -19.76 6.53 9.45
N LEU A 358 -20.12 7.74 9.83
CA LEU A 358 -20.74 8.01 11.13
C LEU A 358 -22.25 7.78 11.04
N ALA A 359 -22.79 6.92 11.89
CA ALA A 359 -24.22 6.74 12.05
C ALA A 359 -24.90 8.03 12.55
N GLU A 360 -26.21 8.12 12.36
CA GLU A 360 -26.98 9.33 12.66
C GLU A 360 -27.14 9.63 14.16
N ASP A 361 -26.79 8.66 15.01
CA ASP A 361 -26.66 8.86 16.46
C ASP A 361 -25.47 9.76 16.84
N GLY A 362 -24.58 10.02 15.87
CA GLY A 362 -23.39 10.85 16.03
C GLY A 362 -22.29 10.20 16.87
N ARG A 363 -22.42 8.91 17.21
CA ARG A 363 -21.54 8.20 18.14
C ARG A 363 -20.97 6.90 17.59
N THR A 364 -21.65 6.26 16.64
CA THR A 364 -21.24 4.97 16.10
C THR A 364 -20.56 5.16 14.75
N LEU A 365 -19.28 4.80 14.65
CA LEU A 365 -18.48 4.83 13.42
C LEU A 365 -18.45 3.42 12.82
N TYR A 366 -18.79 3.30 11.54
CA TYR A 366 -18.59 2.12 10.73
C TYR A 366 -17.43 2.38 9.78
N PHE A 367 -16.54 1.42 9.56
CA PHE A 367 -15.40 1.58 8.67
C PHE A 367 -14.87 0.21 8.22
N ALA A 368 -14.14 0.17 7.12
CA ALA A 368 -13.42 -1.01 6.66
C ALA A 368 -11.97 -0.99 7.18
N SER A 369 -11.39 -2.14 7.50
CA SER A 369 -9.97 -2.24 7.87
C SER A 369 -9.39 -3.60 7.47
N GLU A 370 -8.10 -3.64 7.12
CA GLU A 370 -7.36 -4.88 6.89
C GLU A 370 -6.97 -5.63 8.17
N ALA A 371 -7.10 -4.94 9.31
CA ALA A 371 -6.48 -5.32 10.57
C ALA A 371 -7.52 -5.82 11.60
N HIS A 372 -7.32 -5.43 12.86
CA HIS A 372 -8.18 -5.82 13.99
C HIS A 372 -8.40 -7.34 14.02
N ASN A 373 -9.64 -7.78 14.16
CA ASN A 373 -10.03 -9.19 14.01
C ASN A 373 -10.75 -9.44 12.68
N SER A 374 -10.11 -9.09 11.57
CA SER A 374 -10.62 -9.37 10.22
C SER A 374 -10.73 -10.88 9.96
N MET A 375 -11.70 -11.27 9.14
CA MET A 375 -11.87 -12.58 8.51
C MET A 375 -11.57 -12.55 7.00
N GLY A 376 -11.47 -11.35 6.43
CA GLY A 376 -11.22 -11.07 5.02
C GLY A 376 -9.88 -10.37 4.77
N GLY A 377 -9.73 -9.72 3.62
CA GLY A 377 -8.67 -8.72 3.50
C GLY A 377 -9.17 -7.50 4.25
N TYR A 378 -10.01 -6.69 3.60
CA TYR A 378 -10.82 -5.69 4.30
C TYR A 378 -12.11 -6.28 4.87
N ASP A 379 -12.43 -5.88 6.09
CA ASP A 379 -13.69 -6.20 6.75
C ASP A 379 -14.36 -4.94 7.31
N ILE A 380 -15.69 -4.95 7.41
CA ILE A 380 -16.47 -3.90 8.06
C ILE A 380 -16.45 -4.08 9.57
N PHE A 381 -16.05 -3.02 10.26
CA PHE A 381 -16.08 -2.88 11.70
C PHE A 381 -17.02 -1.76 12.12
N LYS A 382 -17.49 -1.83 13.38
CA LYS A 382 -18.12 -0.70 14.06
C LYS A 382 -17.41 -0.36 15.37
N SER A 383 -17.31 0.91 15.70
CA SER A 383 -16.81 1.41 16.99
C SER A 383 -17.74 2.48 17.54
N VAL A 384 -17.89 2.55 18.86
CA VAL A 384 -18.77 3.52 19.53
C VAL A 384 -17.93 4.47 20.36
N SER A 385 -18.18 5.78 20.20
CA SER A 385 -17.54 6.82 21.00
C SER A 385 -18.26 7.05 22.33
N ASP A 386 -17.49 7.27 23.39
CA ASP A 386 -17.99 7.71 24.69
C ASP A 386 -18.25 9.23 24.72
N ASP A 387 -18.76 9.74 25.85
CA ASP A 387 -19.03 11.18 26.01
C ASP A 387 -17.77 12.06 25.98
N ASN A 388 -16.58 11.47 26.10
CA ASN A 388 -15.29 12.16 25.99
C ASN A 388 -14.69 12.07 24.58
N GLY A 389 -15.36 11.38 23.65
CA GLY A 389 -14.88 11.15 22.28
C GLY A 389 -13.88 10.00 22.14
N ASN A 390 -13.71 9.15 23.16
CA ASN A 390 -12.86 7.97 23.04
C ASN A 390 -13.64 6.85 22.33
N TRP A 391 -13.02 6.26 21.32
CA TRP A 391 -13.58 5.11 20.59
C TRP A 391 -13.42 3.82 21.37
N SER A 392 -14.40 2.91 21.23
CA SER A 392 -14.28 1.53 21.67
C SER A 392 -13.45 0.71 20.69
N GLU A 393 -13.01 -0.48 21.11
CA GLU A 393 -12.49 -1.48 20.17
C GLU A 393 -13.44 -1.69 18.99
N PRO A 394 -12.90 -1.73 17.76
CA PRO A 394 -13.68 -2.05 16.58
C PRO A 394 -14.24 -3.47 16.65
N GLN A 395 -15.55 -3.59 16.48
CA GLN A 395 -16.26 -4.84 16.42
C GLN A 395 -16.51 -5.23 14.96
N ASN A 396 -15.95 -6.36 14.54
CA ASN A 396 -16.25 -6.98 13.24
C ASN A 396 -17.76 -7.32 13.14
N LEU A 397 -18.42 -6.96 12.03
CA LEU A 397 -19.85 -7.21 11.83
C LEU A 397 -20.22 -8.68 11.57
N GLY A 398 -19.21 -9.53 11.41
CA GLY A 398 -19.33 -10.98 11.31
C GLY A 398 -19.80 -11.47 9.95
N TYR A 399 -19.65 -12.78 9.73
CA TYR A 399 -20.16 -13.46 8.55
C TYR A 399 -21.68 -13.66 8.62
N PRO A 400 -22.49 -13.37 7.59
CA PRO A 400 -22.07 -13.09 6.21
C PRO A 400 -21.99 -11.60 5.83
N ILE A 401 -22.08 -10.65 6.76
CA ILE A 401 -21.89 -9.24 6.36
C ILE A 401 -20.49 -9.05 5.80
N ASN A 402 -19.49 -9.47 6.57
CA ASN A 402 -18.13 -9.69 6.10
C ASN A 402 -18.00 -11.09 5.49
N SER A 403 -17.02 -11.24 4.63
CA SER A 403 -16.71 -12.44 3.89
C SER A 403 -15.24 -12.80 4.04
N ALA A 404 -14.81 -13.91 3.44
CA ALA A 404 -13.39 -14.25 3.38
C ALA A 404 -12.64 -13.44 2.30
N ALA A 405 -13.25 -12.40 1.71
CA ALA A 405 -12.70 -11.53 0.67
C ALA A 405 -12.56 -10.09 1.17
N ASP A 406 -12.69 -9.08 0.31
CA ASP A 406 -12.64 -7.66 0.68
C ASP A 406 -14.06 -7.07 0.74
N ASP A 407 -14.46 -6.61 1.92
CA ASP A 407 -15.71 -5.93 2.20
C ASP A 407 -15.43 -4.47 2.61
N VAL A 408 -15.60 -3.55 1.64
CA VAL A 408 -15.07 -2.17 1.71
C VAL A 408 -16.14 -1.07 1.59
N PHE A 409 -17.40 -1.33 1.88
CA PHE A 409 -18.42 -0.26 1.90
C PHE A 409 -19.69 -0.70 2.66
N TYR A 410 -19.98 -0.05 3.78
CA TYR A 410 -21.20 -0.29 4.55
C TYR A 410 -21.78 1.06 4.99
N LEU A 411 -22.81 1.53 4.30
CA LEU A 411 -23.44 2.82 4.61
C LEU A 411 -24.59 2.61 5.62
N PRO A 412 -24.42 2.97 6.91
CA PRO A 412 -25.48 2.88 7.90
C PRO A 412 -26.55 3.96 7.70
N ILE A 413 -27.80 3.64 8.03
CA ILE A 413 -28.92 4.56 8.14
C ILE A 413 -29.43 4.56 9.58
N GLY A 414 -29.80 5.73 10.09
CA GLY A 414 -30.25 5.87 11.49
C GLY A 414 -29.16 5.44 12.47
N ASP A 415 -29.45 4.47 13.33
CA ASP A 415 -28.49 3.90 14.28
C ASP A 415 -27.70 2.70 13.73
N GLY A 416 -27.76 2.47 12.41
CA GLY A 416 -27.07 1.38 11.74
C GLY A 416 -27.80 0.04 11.80
N SER A 417 -29.06 -0.01 12.27
CA SER A 417 -29.90 -1.20 12.10
C SER A 417 -30.31 -1.45 10.65
N VAL A 418 -30.18 -0.45 9.78
CA VAL A 418 -30.34 -0.55 8.34
C VAL A 418 -29.05 -0.05 7.70
N ALA A 419 -28.62 -0.68 6.62
CA ALA A 419 -27.50 -0.23 5.82
C ALA A 419 -27.66 -0.54 4.33
N TYR A 420 -26.88 0.15 3.50
CA TYR A 420 -26.79 -0.11 2.07
C TYR A 420 -25.36 -0.50 1.71
N MET A 421 -25.21 -1.56 0.92
CA MET A 421 -23.90 -2.01 0.44
C MET A 421 -24.03 -2.72 -0.90
N SER A 422 -22.92 -2.81 -1.63
CA SER A 422 -22.84 -3.59 -2.86
C SER A 422 -22.41 -5.02 -2.56
N ARG A 423 -23.13 -6.00 -3.10
CA ARG A 423 -22.83 -7.43 -2.93
C ARG A 423 -23.04 -8.19 -4.23
N LEU A 424 -22.35 -9.30 -4.40
CA LEU A 424 -22.62 -10.25 -5.47
C LEU A 424 -23.89 -11.06 -5.11
N PRO A 425 -24.97 -11.03 -5.91
CA PRO A 425 -26.13 -11.87 -5.67
C PRO A 425 -25.78 -13.36 -5.76
N GLU A 426 -26.52 -14.21 -5.05
CA GLU A 426 -26.35 -15.66 -5.16
C GLU A 426 -26.60 -16.12 -6.61
N GLY A 427 -25.61 -16.79 -7.22
CA GLY A 427 -25.63 -17.20 -8.62
C GLY A 427 -25.50 -16.06 -9.64
N GLY A 428 -25.28 -14.83 -9.18
CA GLY A 428 -24.98 -13.67 -10.01
C GLY A 428 -23.48 -13.51 -10.27
N ASN A 429 -23.14 -12.76 -11.32
CA ASN A 429 -21.75 -12.47 -11.72
C ASN A 429 -21.46 -10.95 -11.78
N LYS A 430 -22.33 -10.13 -11.19
CA LYS A 430 -22.19 -8.67 -11.15
C LYS A 430 -22.68 -8.13 -9.83
N LYS A 431 -21.93 -7.25 -9.17
CA LYS A 431 -22.39 -6.65 -7.90
C LYS A 431 -23.68 -5.83 -8.10
N LYS A 432 -24.59 -5.98 -7.15
CA LYS A 432 -25.86 -5.25 -7.02
C LYS A 432 -25.92 -4.57 -5.67
N ILE A 433 -26.81 -3.57 -5.56
CA ILE A 433 -27.00 -2.84 -4.31
C ILE A 433 -28.05 -3.58 -3.48
N PHE A 434 -27.70 -3.84 -2.23
CA PHE A 434 -28.57 -4.47 -1.25
C PHE A 434 -28.91 -3.49 -0.13
N ARG A 435 -30.16 -3.54 0.31
CA ARG A 435 -30.57 -3.00 1.60
C ARG A 435 -30.48 -4.11 2.63
N ILE A 436 -29.72 -3.87 3.69
CA ILE A 436 -29.44 -4.80 4.77
C ILE A 436 -30.16 -4.32 6.01
N GLU A 437 -31.00 -5.15 6.62
CA GLU A 437 -31.52 -4.91 7.96
C GLU A 437 -30.88 -5.86 8.95
N TYR A 438 -30.32 -5.30 10.01
CA TYR A 438 -29.89 -6.03 11.17
C TYR A 438 -31.04 -6.06 12.16
N PRO A 439 -31.75 -7.20 12.33
CA PRO A 439 -32.87 -7.26 13.24
C PRO A 439 -32.37 -6.97 14.66
N LYS A 440 -32.87 -5.88 15.26
CA LYS A 440 -32.72 -5.66 16.70
C LYS A 440 -33.42 -6.82 17.39
N THR A 441 -32.65 -7.71 18.01
CA THR A 441 -33.20 -8.80 18.78
C THR A 441 -34.00 -8.21 19.95
N GLU A 442 -35.34 -8.29 19.87
CA GLU A 442 -36.19 -7.96 21.01
C GLU A 442 -35.80 -8.88 22.17
N ARG A 443 -35.45 -8.27 23.31
CA ARG A 443 -35.16 -8.98 24.56
C ARG A 443 -36.40 -9.77 24.99
N ILE A 444 -36.43 -11.07 24.77
CA ILE A 444 -37.29 -11.95 25.56
C ILE A 444 -36.54 -12.24 26.87
N ILE A 445 -36.80 -11.42 27.89
CA ILE A 445 -36.42 -11.77 29.26
C ILE A 445 -37.46 -12.79 29.75
N GLU A 446 -37.17 -14.08 29.63
CA GLU A 446 -37.84 -15.05 30.50
C GLU A 446 -37.30 -14.82 31.92
N VAL A 447 -38.10 -14.14 32.73
CA VAL A 447 -37.92 -14.16 34.18
C VAL A 447 -38.23 -15.58 34.62
N VAL A 448 -37.22 -16.43 34.71
CA VAL A 448 -37.34 -17.69 35.45
C VAL A 448 -37.52 -17.30 36.90
N ALA A 449 -38.78 -17.20 37.33
CA ALA A 449 -39.13 -17.06 38.73
C ALA A 449 -38.56 -18.28 39.46
N ASP A 450 -37.83 -18.01 40.55
CA ASP A 450 -37.21 -19.02 41.39
C ASP A 450 -38.16 -20.18 41.71
N ASN A 451 -37.59 -21.38 41.62
CA ASN A 451 -38.20 -22.66 41.98
C ASN A 451 -38.99 -22.57 43.30
N VAL A 452 -40.32 -22.51 43.19
CA VAL A 452 -41.21 -23.00 44.25
C VAL A 452 -41.44 -24.48 43.93
N PRO A 453 -40.95 -25.43 44.76
CA PRO A 453 -41.28 -26.82 44.56
C PRO A 453 -42.71 -27.02 45.07
N ASP A 454 -43.63 -27.31 44.15
CA ASP A 454 -44.93 -27.89 44.54
C ASP A 454 -44.96 -29.37 44.18
N ASN A 455 -45.02 -30.18 45.23
CA ASN A 455 -45.24 -31.60 45.20
C ASN A 455 -46.72 -31.84 44.92
N SER A 456 -47.06 -32.54 43.84
CA SER A 456 -48.05 -33.63 43.90
C SER A 456 -48.22 -34.34 42.55
N ASP A 457 -47.87 -35.63 42.57
CA ASP A 457 -48.61 -36.76 42.00
C ASP A 457 -49.86 -36.45 41.18
N ASN A 458 -49.95 -36.95 39.93
CA ASN A 458 -50.54 -38.26 39.61
C ASN A 458 -51.09 -38.35 38.16
N ILE A 459 -50.87 -39.54 37.58
CA ILE A 459 -51.81 -40.34 36.74
C ILE A 459 -51.97 -39.99 35.24
N ASP A 460 -51.24 -40.78 34.44
CA ASP A 460 -51.73 -41.91 33.61
C ASP A 460 -52.57 -41.71 32.33
N THR A 461 -52.26 -42.63 31.40
CA THR A 461 -52.99 -43.13 30.21
C THR A 461 -52.99 -42.30 28.92
N ALA A 462 -52.29 -42.75 27.87
CA ALA A 462 -52.68 -43.73 26.81
C ALA A 462 -53.37 -42.99 25.64
N THR A 463 -53.14 -43.22 24.34
CA THR A 463 -52.84 -44.38 23.47
C THR A 463 -52.33 -43.82 22.11
N SER A 464 -51.34 -44.42 21.42
CA SER A 464 -51.49 -45.34 20.24
C SER A 464 -52.54 -44.88 19.20
N GLU A 465 -52.33 -44.83 17.87
CA GLU A 465 -51.62 -45.79 17.01
C GLU A 465 -51.59 -45.35 15.51
N THR A 466 -50.47 -45.69 14.84
CA THR A 466 -50.24 -46.21 13.46
C THR A 466 -50.96 -45.74 12.17
N GLN A 467 -50.10 -45.30 11.24
CA GLN A 467 -49.83 -45.77 9.86
C GLN A 467 -50.80 -46.72 9.13
N THR A 468 -50.98 -46.51 7.81
CA THR A 468 -50.39 -47.31 6.69
C THR A 468 -51.11 -47.07 5.35
N GLY A 469 -50.40 -47.18 4.22
CA GLY A 469 -51.00 -47.45 2.90
C GLY A 469 -50.24 -46.92 1.68
N GLU A 470 -49.50 -47.81 0.99
CA GLU A 470 -48.87 -47.61 -0.33
C GLU A 470 -49.85 -47.80 -1.51
N THR A 471 -49.60 -47.16 -2.67
CA THR A 471 -49.39 -47.76 -4.02
C THR A 471 -49.80 -46.85 -5.21
N GLY A 472 -48.96 -46.80 -6.27
CA GLY A 472 -49.41 -46.90 -7.68
C GLY A 472 -49.52 -45.65 -8.60
N THR A 473 -48.44 -45.36 -9.34
CA THR A 473 -48.32 -44.91 -10.77
C THR A 473 -49.28 -43.93 -11.49
N GLN A 474 -48.62 -42.91 -12.12
CA GLN A 474 -48.85 -42.22 -13.41
C GLN A 474 -50.19 -41.50 -13.71
N ASN A 475 -50.16 -40.16 -13.75
CA ASN A 475 -50.21 -39.34 -14.99
C ASN A 475 -50.36 -37.85 -14.68
N GLU A 476 -49.85 -37.05 -15.62
CA GLU A 476 -49.82 -35.58 -15.69
C GLU A 476 -51.13 -34.88 -15.28
N THR A 477 -51.03 -33.85 -14.44
CA THR A 477 -51.86 -32.65 -14.59
C THR A 477 -51.22 -31.42 -13.91
N GLN A 478 -51.03 -30.40 -14.75
CA GLN A 478 -50.95 -28.95 -14.53
C GLN A 478 -50.67 -28.34 -13.15
N LEU A 479 -49.76 -27.37 -13.20
CA LEU A 479 -49.57 -26.28 -12.25
C LEU A 479 -50.91 -25.61 -11.88
N SER A 480 -51.18 -25.53 -10.57
CA SER A 480 -51.88 -24.39 -10.01
C SER A 480 -51.14 -23.94 -8.77
N ASP A 481 -50.79 -22.66 -8.78
CA ASP A 481 -50.13 -21.91 -7.72
C ASP A 481 -50.79 -22.13 -6.37
N VAL A 482 -50.00 -22.59 -5.39
CA VAL A 482 -50.34 -22.50 -3.98
C VAL A 482 -49.38 -21.48 -3.39
N GLU A 483 -49.91 -20.29 -3.09
CA GLU A 483 -49.27 -19.32 -2.20
C GLU A 483 -48.88 -20.04 -0.90
N SER A 484 -47.59 -20.33 -0.75
CA SER A 484 -47.06 -20.71 0.56
C SER A 484 -47.09 -19.46 1.43
N THR A 485 -48.09 -19.40 2.30
CA THR A 485 -48.12 -18.45 3.41
C THR A 485 -46.90 -18.74 4.28
N TYR A 486 -45.87 -17.92 4.12
CA TYR A 486 -44.68 -17.93 4.96
C TYR A 486 -45.09 -17.63 6.40
N VAL A 487 -45.03 -18.64 7.26
CA VAL A 487 -45.06 -18.46 8.70
C VAL A 487 -43.59 -18.39 9.12
N PRO A 488 -43.05 -17.23 9.52
CA PRO A 488 -41.66 -17.14 9.95
C PRO A 488 -41.45 -18.07 11.14
N GLU A 489 -40.48 -18.98 11.00
CA GLU A 489 -39.98 -19.77 12.10
C GLU A 489 -39.22 -18.82 13.04
N VAL A 490 -39.86 -18.41 14.14
CA VAL A 490 -39.22 -17.58 15.17
C VAL A 490 -38.18 -18.44 15.89
N LYS A 491 -36.93 -18.43 15.40
CA LYS A 491 -35.78 -18.92 16.15
C LYS A 491 -35.42 -17.88 17.21
N THR A 492 -35.62 -18.24 18.46
CA THR A 492 -35.18 -17.45 19.61
C THR A 492 -33.65 -17.39 19.61
N ILE A 493 -33.09 -16.20 19.38
CA ILE A 493 -31.64 -15.97 19.48
C ILE A 493 -31.32 -15.72 20.96
N VAL A 494 -30.50 -16.59 21.55
CA VAL A 494 -30.04 -16.44 22.94
C VAL A 494 -28.87 -15.46 22.94
N VAL A 495 -29.07 -14.25 23.45
CA VAL A 495 -27.98 -13.29 23.67
C VAL A 495 -27.21 -13.73 24.93
N PRO A 496 -25.87 -13.80 24.90
CA PRO A 496 -25.09 -14.21 26.06
C PRO A 496 -25.27 -13.25 27.23
N SER A 497 -25.53 -13.78 28.42
CA SER A 497 -25.55 -12.97 29.66
C SER A 497 -24.15 -12.54 30.11
N GLU A 498 -23.11 -13.22 29.59
CA GLU A 498 -21.68 -12.98 29.78
C GLU A 498 -20.95 -13.28 28.48
N TYR A 499 -19.89 -12.53 28.20
CA TYR A 499 -19.02 -12.59 27.04
C TYR A 499 -17.62 -13.06 27.47
N GLU A 500 -16.96 -13.86 26.64
CA GLU A 500 -15.56 -14.23 26.78
C GLU A 500 -14.66 -13.10 26.25
N LEU A 501 -14.09 -12.31 27.17
CA LEU A 501 -12.98 -11.42 26.85
C LEU A 501 -11.75 -12.28 26.58
N LYS A 502 -11.25 -12.28 25.34
CA LYS A 502 -9.94 -12.83 25.00
C LYS A 502 -9.04 -11.67 24.64
N GLY A 503 -7.80 -11.73 25.08
CA GLY A 503 -6.83 -10.75 24.61
C GLY A 503 -5.42 -11.30 24.59
N ARG A 504 -4.52 -10.50 24.06
CA ARG A 504 -3.10 -10.84 24.00
C ARG A 504 -2.26 -9.65 24.44
N ILE A 505 -1.26 -9.91 25.26
CA ILE A 505 -0.21 -8.97 25.60
C ILE A 505 0.99 -9.25 24.72
N THR A 506 1.52 -8.22 24.09
CA THR A 506 2.83 -8.24 23.43
C THR A 506 3.76 -7.22 24.10
N LEU A 507 5.05 -7.48 24.05
CA LEU A 507 6.08 -6.57 24.58
C LEU A 507 6.77 -5.93 23.38
N GLU A 508 6.90 -4.60 23.37
CA GLU A 508 7.50 -3.85 22.25
C GLU A 508 8.94 -4.30 21.95
N ASP A 509 9.68 -4.74 22.98
CA ASP A 509 11.03 -5.27 22.83
C ASP A 509 11.10 -6.77 22.49
N ASN A 510 9.95 -7.39 22.19
CA ASN A 510 9.79 -8.79 21.84
C ASN A 510 10.37 -9.78 22.88
N GLN A 511 10.50 -9.38 24.14
CA GLN A 511 10.87 -10.29 25.21
C GLN A 511 9.72 -11.25 25.57
N GLN A 512 10.07 -12.36 26.24
CA GLN A 512 9.08 -13.31 26.73
C GLN A 512 8.42 -12.78 28.00
N LEU A 513 7.12 -12.97 28.12
CA LEU A 513 6.35 -12.66 29.33
C LEU A 513 6.78 -13.55 30.50
N ASP A 514 6.61 -13.04 31.71
CA ASP A 514 6.84 -13.80 32.94
C ASP A 514 5.62 -13.69 33.90
N PRO A 515 5.60 -14.43 35.02
CA PRO A 515 4.45 -14.42 35.94
C PRO A 515 4.16 -13.08 36.65
N SER A 516 4.98 -12.04 36.48
CA SER A 516 4.72 -10.69 37.01
C SER A 516 3.63 -9.93 36.24
N PHE A 517 3.27 -10.40 35.05
CA PHE A 517 2.28 -9.75 34.21
C PHE A 517 0.85 -10.11 34.61
N TYR A 518 -0.02 -9.10 34.69
CA TYR A 518 -1.43 -9.28 35.02
C TYR A 518 -2.31 -8.18 34.39
N ILE A 519 -3.61 -8.45 34.32
CA ILE A 519 -4.60 -7.58 33.68
C ILE A 519 -5.72 -7.26 34.66
N HIS A 520 -6.12 -6.00 34.75
CA HIS A 520 -7.37 -5.58 35.39
C HIS A 520 -8.38 -5.14 34.35
N VAL A 521 -9.62 -5.60 34.49
CA VAL A 521 -10.77 -5.08 33.74
C VAL A 521 -11.59 -4.24 34.69
N THR A 522 -11.80 -2.97 34.35
CA THR A 522 -12.39 -1.97 35.25
C THR A 522 -13.58 -1.30 34.58
N LYS A 523 -14.67 -1.07 35.31
CA LYS A 523 -15.80 -0.25 34.83
C LYS A 523 -15.46 1.26 34.88
N PRO A 524 -16.21 2.13 34.20
CA PRO A 524 -16.01 3.59 34.23
C PRO A 524 -16.08 4.21 35.64
N ASN A 525 -16.77 3.57 36.59
CA ASN A 525 -16.84 3.99 37.99
C ASN A 525 -15.59 3.60 38.82
N GLY A 526 -14.58 2.97 38.20
CA GLY A 526 -13.34 2.50 38.85
C GLY A 526 -13.45 1.12 39.52
N GLU A 527 -14.59 0.43 39.41
CA GLU A 527 -14.78 -0.92 39.95
C GLU A 527 -14.02 -1.95 39.10
N VAL A 528 -13.07 -2.68 39.69
CA VAL A 528 -12.40 -3.82 39.03
C VAL A 528 -13.35 -5.01 39.01
N VAL A 529 -13.72 -5.45 37.82
CA VAL A 529 -14.66 -6.56 37.59
C VAL A 529 -13.97 -7.87 37.26
N ALA A 530 -12.73 -7.83 36.79
CA ALA A 530 -11.91 -9.02 36.57
C ALA A 530 -10.43 -8.72 36.79
N ALA A 531 -9.69 -9.70 37.31
CA ALA A 531 -8.24 -9.72 37.37
C ALA A 531 -7.75 -11.00 36.69
N LEU A 532 -6.97 -10.88 35.63
CA LEU A 532 -6.56 -11.97 34.75
C LEU A 532 -5.03 -12.07 34.69
N SER A 533 -4.52 -13.22 34.26
CA SER A 533 -3.10 -13.45 33.98
C SER A 533 -2.95 -13.95 32.54
N PRO A 534 -1.94 -13.48 31.79
CA PRO A 534 -1.64 -14.00 30.47
C PRO A 534 -0.92 -15.35 30.56
N ASP A 535 -1.02 -16.14 29.51
CA ASP A 535 -0.09 -17.23 29.24
C ASP A 535 1.29 -16.63 28.91
N ILE A 536 2.33 -17.09 29.60
CA ILE A 536 3.69 -16.52 29.48
C ILE A 536 4.37 -16.83 28.14
N THR A 537 3.86 -17.79 27.39
CA THR A 537 4.42 -18.21 26.09
C THR A 537 3.73 -17.47 24.96
N THR A 538 2.40 -17.39 25.00
CA THR A 538 1.61 -16.80 23.91
C THR A 538 1.20 -15.36 24.16
N GLY A 539 1.15 -14.93 25.43
CA GLY A 539 0.62 -13.65 25.87
C GLY A 539 -0.90 -13.61 25.96
N GLU A 540 -1.58 -14.71 25.65
CA GLU A 540 -3.04 -14.75 25.63
C GLU A 540 -3.64 -14.77 27.04
N PHE A 541 -4.71 -14.01 27.26
CA PHE A 541 -5.51 -14.04 28.47
C PHE A 541 -7.00 -14.17 28.14
N ARG A 542 -7.78 -14.71 29.09
CA ARG A 542 -9.22 -14.94 28.94
C ARG A 542 -9.97 -14.60 30.21
N GLY A 543 -11.14 -14.01 30.09
CA GLY A 543 -12.02 -13.67 31.21
C GLY A 543 -13.48 -13.62 30.79
N LYS A 544 -14.40 -13.64 31.76
CA LYS A 544 -15.84 -13.46 31.50
C LYS A 544 -16.30 -12.09 31.98
N ILE A 545 -17.00 -11.36 31.12
CA ILE A 545 -17.51 -10.01 31.40
C ILE A 545 -18.90 -9.80 30.84
N LYS A 546 -19.70 -8.90 31.43
CA LYS A 546 -21.05 -8.60 30.94
C LYS A 546 -21.00 -7.52 29.85
N HIS A 547 -22.12 -7.27 29.17
CA HIS A 547 -22.23 -6.07 28.34
C HIS A 547 -21.97 -4.79 29.16
N GLY A 548 -21.42 -3.76 28.53
CA GLY A 548 -21.03 -2.49 29.16
C GLY A 548 -19.69 -1.97 28.67
N SER A 549 -19.33 -0.79 29.14
CA SER A 549 -18.01 -0.18 28.90
C SER A 549 -17.01 -0.64 29.97
N TYR A 550 -15.78 -0.92 29.57
CA TYR A 550 -14.70 -1.29 30.47
C TYR A 550 -13.36 -0.72 29.99
N THR A 551 -12.41 -0.57 30.91
CA THR A 551 -10.99 -0.36 30.63
C THR A 551 -10.24 -1.64 30.99
N VAL A 552 -9.57 -2.24 30.01
CA VAL A 552 -8.67 -3.38 30.17
C VAL A 552 -7.26 -2.83 30.32
N LYS A 553 -6.61 -3.07 31.45
CA LYS A 553 -5.29 -2.51 31.78
C LYS A 553 -4.32 -3.61 32.16
N ALA A 554 -3.24 -3.73 31.41
CA ALA A 554 -2.15 -4.65 31.67
C ALA A 554 -1.05 -3.99 32.51
N PHE A 555 -0.41 -4.79 33.35
CA PHE A 555 0.69 -4.43 34.22
C PHE A 555 1.75 -5.52 34.13
N GLY A 556 3.01 -5.17 34.37
CA GLY A 556 4.15 -6.08 34.35
C GLY A 556 5.39 -5.41 34.91
N GLU A 557 6.26 -6.19 35.56
CA GLU A 557 7.50 -5.64 36.12
C GLU A 557 8.41 -5.16 34.99
N GLY A 558 8.91 -3.93 35.09
CA GLY A 558 9.79 -3.40 34.05
C GLY A 558 9.09 -2.84 32.82
N TYR A 559 7.75 -2.71 32.80
CA TYR A 559 6.97 -2.13 31.68
C TYR A 559 6.00 -1.02 32.11
N GLN A 560 5.70 -0.07 31.22
CA GLN A 560 4.59 0.87 31.42
C GLN A 560 3.26 0.11 31.36
N PRO A 561 2.29 0.43 32.25
CA PRO A 561 0.95 -0.13 32.11
C PRO A 561 0.33 0.27 30.78
N ALA A 562 -0.10 -0.71 29.99
CA ALA A 562 -0.87 -0.50 28.78
C ALA A 562 -2.36 -0.59 29.12
N GLU A 563 -3.20 0.27 28.56
CA GLU A 563 -4.64 0.25 28.80
C GLU A 563 -5.44 0.46 27.51
N LYS A 564 -6.63 -0.14 27.45
CA LYS A 564 -7.53 -0.04 26.31
C LYS A 564 -8.99 0.01 26.76
N ASN A 565 -9.80 0.83 26.11
CA ASN A 565 -11.23 0.94 26.40
C ASN A 565 -12.02 0.00 25.48
N ILE A 566 -12.83 -0.87 26.06
CA ILE A 566 -13.72 -1.78 25.34
C ILE A 566 -15.18 -1.41 25.62
N PHE A 567 -16.05 -1.59 24.63
CA PHE A 567 -17.49 -1.50 24.80
C PHE A 567 -18.13 -2.76 24.26
N ILE A 568 -18.96 -3.38 25.07
CA ILE A 568 -19.73 -4.56 24.71
C ILE A 568 -21.18 -4.17 24.68
N SER A 569 -21.76 -4.17 23.50
CA SER A 569 -23.18 -3.82 23.35
C SER A 569 -24.07 -4.93 23.91
N ALA A 570 -25.24 -4.54 24.42
CA ALA A 570 -26.21 -5.50 24.98
C ALA A 570 -26.91 -6.36 23.92
N ASP A 571 -26.73 -6.04 22.63
CA ASP A 571 -27.23 -6.78 21.46
C ASP A 571 -26.09 -7.51 20.71
N GLN A 572 -24.87 -7.50 21.25
CA GLN A 572 -23.74 -8.20 20.63
C GLN A 572 -24.01 -9.71 20.57
N GLN A 573 -23.96 -10.27 19.35
CA GLN A 573 -24.21 -11.69 19.08
C GLN A 573 -22.97 -12.58 19.31
N SER A 574 -21.77 -12.07 18.99
CA SER A 574 -20.51 -12.79 19.28
C SER A 574 -20.31 -12.90 20.79
N GLU A 575 -20.18 -14.13 21.31
CA GLU A 575 -19.82 -14.35 22.70
C GLU A 575 -18.40 -13.86 23.02
N GLU A 576 -17.56 -13.70 22.00
CA GLU A 576 -16.14 -13.35 22.16
C GLU A 576 -15.90 -11.86 21.94
N VAL A 577 -15.09 -11.25 22.81
CA VAL A 577 -14.61 -9.88 22.72
C VAL A 577 -13.10 -9.92 22.70
N LEU A 578 -12.48 -9.44 21.62
CA LEU A 578 -11.04 -9.47 21.44
C LEU A 578 -10.41 -8.14 21.86
N THR A 579 -9.23 -8.18 22.48
CA THR A 579 -8.45 -6.99 22.81
C THR A 579 -6.95 -7.26 22.78
N PHE A 580 -6.17 -6.33 22.23
CA PHE A 580 -4.72 -6.47 22.11
C PHE A 580 -4.02 -5.31 22.83
N LEU A 581 -3.02 -5.62 23.64
CA LEU A 581 -2.27 -4.66 24.45
C LEU A 581 -0.78 -4.84 24.17
N GLN A 582 -0.13 -3.81 23.63
CA GLN A 582 1.33 -3.78 23.53
C GLN A 582 1.90 -2.98 24.71
N MET A 583 2.84 -3.58 25.44
CA MET A 583 3.49 -2.97 26.59
C MET A 583 4.89 -2.47 26.23
N VAL A 584 5.17 -1.22 26.60
CA VAL A 584 6.45 -0.56 26.37
C VAL A 584 7.36 -0.76 27.58
N PRO A 585 8.60 -1.25 27.41
CA PRO A 585 9.54 -1.39 28.51
C PRO A 585 9.73 -0.06 29.26
N LEU A 586 9.84 -0.12 30.58
CA LEU A 586 10.19 1.03 31.40
C LEU A 586 11.54 1.60 30.98
N SER A 587 12.49 0.78 30.52
CA SER A 587 13.77 1.24 29.95
C SER A 587 13.53 2.13 28.72
N VAL A 588 12.64 1.76 27.81
CA VAL A 588 12.24 2.59 26.65
C VAL A 588 11.47 3.83 27.11
N SER A 589 10.45 3.67 27.98
CA SER A 589 9.65 4.79 28.49
C SER A 589 10.42 5.77 29.38
N SER A 590 11.46 5.28 30.07
CA SER A 590 12.33 6.06 30.97
C SER A 590 13.53 6.64 30.22
N GLY A 591 13.74 6.20 28.97
CA GLY A 591 14.86 6.58 28.12
C GLY A 591 16.18 5.97 28.60
N GLU A 592 16.35 4.66 28.47
CA GLU A 592 17.62 3.91 28.52
C GLU A 592 18.05 3.48 27.11
N TYR A 593 17.09 3.29 26.20
CA TYR A 593 17.28 3.31 24.75
C TYR A 593 16.65 4.59 24.20
N PHE A 594 17.33 5.26 23.28
CA PHE A 594 16.85 6.51 22.72
C PHE A 594 16.92 6.51 21.21
N THR A 595 15.76 6.66 20.59
CA THR A 595 15.62 7.02 19.19
C THR A 595 15.34 8.52 19.10
N ILE A 596 16.20 9.25 18.39
CA ILE A 596 15.98 10.68 18.11
C ILE A 596 15.48 10.82 16.68
N LYS A 597 14.30 11.44 16.52
CA LYS A 597 13.75 11.79 15.21
C LYS A 597 14.38 13.07 14.68
N ASN A 598 14.37 13.21 13.36
CA ASN A 598 14.82 14.43 12.69
C ASN A 598 13.80 15.56 12.88
N ILE A 599 14.27 16.80 12.93
CA ILE A 599 13.47 17.97 13.33
C ILE A 599 13.01 18.72 12.06
N PHE A 600 11.70 18.89 11.86
CA PHE A 600 11.15 19.54 10.66
C PHE A 600 10.72 20.99 10.90
N PHE A 601 10.76 21.81 9.85
CA PHE A 601 10.44 23.24 9.90
C PHE A 601 9.40 23.65 8.84
N ASP A 602 8.54 24.59 9.20
CA ASP A 602 7.60 25.21 8.28
C ASP A 602 8.30 26.05 7.19
N TYR A 603 7.57 26.32 6.10
CA TYR A 603 8.07 27.09 4.97
C TYR A 603 8.55 28.48 5.40
N ASN A 604 9.79 28.82 5.02
CA ASN A 604 10.44 30.09 5.34
C ASN A 604 10.50 30.47 6.84
N SER A 605 10.39 29.49 7.74
CA SER A 605 10.40 29.71 9.19
C SER A 605 11.65 29.14 9.85
N GLU A 606 12.14 29.86 10.86
CA GLU A 606 13.11 29.40 11.87
C GLU A 606 12.45 29.05 13.21
N GLN A 607 11.13 29.24 13.33
CA GLN A 607 10.37 28.95 14.54
C GLN A 607 10.09 27.45 14.68
N LEU A 608 10.33 26.92 15.88
CA LEU A 608 10.09 25.52 16.23
C LEU A 608 8.59 25.29 16.44
N ASN A 609 7.99 24.42 15.64
CA ASN A 609 6.61 23.96 15.87
C ASN A 609 6.54 22.99 17.08
N ARG A 610 5.33 22.65 17.53
CA ARG A 610 5.12 21.85 18.76
C ARG A 610 5.75 20.46 18.68
N GLU A 611 5.69 19.80 17.53
CA GLU A 611 6.30 18.49 17.28
C GLU A 611 7.83 18.55 17.36
N SER A 612 8.43 19.53 16.67
CA SER A 612 9.86 19.80 16.72
C SER A 612 10.35 20.19 18.11
N GLN A 613 9.55 20.89 18.91
CA GLN A 613 9.89 21.18 20.31
C GLN A 613 9.94 19.91 21.16
N ILE A 614 9.02 18.95 20.95
CA ILE A 614 9.03 17.66 21.66
C ILE A 614 10.32 16.89 21.34
N GLU A 615 10.71 16.82 20.07
CA GLU A 615 11.93 16.12 19.65
C GLU A 615 13.22 16.80 20.14
N ILE A 616 13.26 18.15 20.14
CA ILE A 616 14.39 18.90 20.69
C ILE A 616 14.46 18.74 22.21
N GLU A 617 13.33 18.65 22.91
CA GLU A 617 13.32 18.35 24.34
C GLU A 617 13.81 16.95 24.66
N LYS A 618 13.48 15.95 23.82
CA LYS A 618 14.06 14.60 23.90
C LYS A 618 15.57 14.65 23.72
N LEU A 619 16.07 15.36 22.70
CA LEU A 619 17.51 15.56 22.47
C LEU A 619 18.19 16.24 23.67
N ALA A 620 17.59 17.28 24.24
CA ALA A 620 18.14 17.99 25.39
C ALA A 620 18.27 17.07 26.62
N LYS A 621 17.20 16.34 26.95
CA LYS A 621 17.20 15.36 28.05
C LYS A 621 18.20 14.24 27.81
N LEU A 622 18.33 13.78 26.57
CA LEU A 622 19.32 12.78 26.20
C LEU A 622 20.75 13.27 26.43
N MET A 623 21.08 14.48 25.95
CA MET A 623 22.41 15.07 26.09
C MET A 623 22.74 15.43 27.54
N GLU A 624 21.74 15.79 28.35
CA GLU A 624 21.85 15.98 29.79
C GLU A 624 22.26 14.67 30.48
N LYS A 625 21.54 13.58 30.18
CA LYS A 625 21.80 12.24 30.72
C LYS A 625 23.10 11.61 30.22
N ASN A 626 23.60 12.02 29.06
CA ASN A 626 24.81 11.46 28.45
C ASN A 626 25.89 12.53 28.24
N PRO A 627 26.70 12.90 29.26
CA PRO A 627 27.71 13.96 29.13
C PRO A 627 28.76 13.74 28.03
N SER A 628 29.00 12.49 27.63
CA SER A 628 29.92 12.12 26.54
C SER A 628 29.30 12.21 25.14
N LEU A 629 28.01 12.53 25.02
CA LEU A 629 27.31 12.65 23.74
C LEU A 629 27.64 14.00 23.08
N TYR A 630 28.28 13.95 21.92
CA TYR A 630 28.52 15.10 21.06
C TYR A 630 27.74 14.90 19.77
N VAL A 631 27.02 15.94 19.34
CA VAL A 631 26.16 15.84 18.15
C VAL A 631 26.48 16.92 17.13
N GLU A 632 26.40 16.55 15.87
CA GLU A 632 26.42 17.46 14.74
C GLU A 632 24.97 17.77 14.36
N VAL A 633 24.64 19.06 14.26
CA VAL A 633 23.32 19.58 13.96
C VAL A 633 23.37 20.21 12.59
N VAL A 634 22.74 19.56 11.61
CA VAL A 634 22.84 19.89 10.19
C VAL A 634 21.51 20.42 9.69
N GLY A 635 21.44 21.73 9.45
CA GLY A 635 20.25 22.36 8.87
C GLY A 635 20.21 22.22 7.36
N ASN A 636 19.02 22.00 6.83
CA ASN A 636 18.73 21.91 5.40
C ASN A 636 17.52 22.81 5.06
N THR A 637 17.47 23.26 3.81
CA THR A 637 16.33 24.01 3.26
C THR A 637 15.74 23.28 2.06
N ASP A 638 14.57 23.73 1.63
CA ASP A 638 14.07 23.39 0.30
C ASP A 638 14.76 24.24 -0.78
N ALA A 639 14.32 24.07 -2.04
CA ALA A 639 14.91 24.71 -3.20
C ALA A 639 14.61 26.22 -3.34
N HIS A 640 13.67 26.79 -2.56
CA HIS A 640 13.31 28.21 -2.71
C HIS A 640 14.31 29.13 -2.03
N GLY A 641 14.71 30.20 -2.73
CA GLY A 641 15.66 31.19 -2.23
C GLY A 641 17.05 31.07 -2.87
N THR A 642 17.85 32.13 -2.72
CA THR A 642 19.23 32.14 -3.21
C THR A 642 20.10 31.20 -2.37
N ASP A 643 21.21 30.73 -2.94
CA ASP A 643 22.15 29.83 -2.24
C ASP A 643 22.65 30.46 -0.93
N GLU A 644 22.99 31.75 -0.97
CA GLU A 644 23.40 32.52 0.20
C GLU A 644 22.28 32.65 1.24
N PHE A 645 21.03 32.89 0.79
CA PHE A 645 19.88 32.96 1.69
C PHE A 645 19.62 31.60 2.37
N ASN A 646 19.61 30.51 1.61
CA ASN A 646 19.35 29.17 2.10
C ASN A 646 20.47 28.64 3.00
N LYS A 647 21.72 28.96 2.69
CA LYS A 647 22.86 28.62 3.55
C LYS A 647 22.78 29.35 4.90
N ASN A 648 22.34 30.61 4.89
CA ASN A 648 22.08 31.35 6.12
C ASN A 648 20.85 30.83 6.88
N LEU A 649 19.74 30.52 6.19
CA LEU A 649 18.51 30.03 6.81
C LEU A 649 18.69 28.64 7.45
N SER A 650 19.30 27.70 6.73
CA SER A 650 19.66 26.38 7.28
C SER A 650 20.56 26.49 8.50
N LEU A 651 21.57 27.36 8.46
CA LEU A 651 22.45 27.60 9.61
C LEU A 651 21.67 28.18 10.80
N LYS A 652 20.73 29.11 10.56
CA LYS A 652 19.86 29.65 11.61
C LYS A 652 18.94 28.59 12.21
N ARG A 653 18.36 27.69 11.42
CA ARG A 653 17.55 26.57 11.92
C ARG A 653 18.37 25.63 12.80
N ALA A 654 19.56 25.26 12.34
CA ALA A 654 20.46 24.42 13.12
C ALA A 654 20.90 25.11 14.42
N ARG A 655 21.12 26.43 14.39
CA ARG A 655 21.37 27.23 15.59
C ARG A 655 20.15 27.31 16.52
N ALA A 656 18.94 27.45 16.00
CA ALA A 656 17.72 27.49 16.81
C ALA A 656 17.55 26.20 17.64
N VAL A 657 17.89 25.04 17.06
CA VAL A 657 17.96 23.77 17.79
C VAL A 657 19.02 23.82 18.89
N VAL A 658 20.25 24.21 18.55
CA VAL A 658 21.36 24.31 19.52
C VAL A 658 21.05 25.29 20.65
N ASP A 659 20.54 26.48 20.32
CA ASP A 659 20.18 27.54 21.28
C ASP A 659 19.07 27.06 22.22
N TYR A 660 18.07 26.33 21.70
CA TYR A 660 17.03 25.74 22.54
C TYR A 660 17.62 24.70 23.50
N VAL A 661 18.44 23.76 23.00
CA VAL A 661 19.06 22.74 23.86
C VAL A 661 20.03 23.37 24.87
N HIS A 662 20.78 24.40 24.47
CA HIS A 662 21.65 25.18 25.34
C HIS A 662 20.86 25.89 26.45
N SER A 663 19.67 26.42 26.13
CA SER A 663 18.78 27.02 27.13
C SER A 663 18.31 26.03 28.21
N LYS A 664 18.40 24.71 27.95
CA LYS A 664 18.14 23.63 28.91
C LYS A 664 19.39 23.19 29.69
N GLY A 665 20.53 23.87 29.51
CA GLY A 665 21.75 23.68 30.31
C GLY A 665 22.87 22.88 29.64
N ILE A 666 22.77 22.53 28.36
CA ILE A 666 23.81 21.77 27.65
C ILE A 666 24.87 22.71 27.07
N ASP A 667 26.17 22.42 27.29
CA ASP A 667 27.26 23.27 26.83
C ASP A 667 27.39 23.34 25.30
N ASN A 668 27.57 24.54 24.75
CA ASN A 668 27.68 24.78 23.31
C ASN A 668 28.86 24.05 22.64
N SER A 669 29.92 23.73 23.38
CA SER A 669 31.06 22.95 22.87
C SER A 669 30.71 21.51 22.50
N ARG A 670 29.53 21.03 22.89
CA ARG A 670 29.03 19.68 22.60
C ARG A 670 28.31 19.57 21.25
N PHE A 671 28.21 20.69 20.52
CA PHE A 671 27.56 20.76 19.22
C PHE A 671 28.55 21.17 18.13
N VAL A 672 28.35 20.60 16.93
CA VAL A 672 28.88 21.17 15.69
C VAL A 672 27.70 21.55 14.83
N THR A 673 27.57 22.83 14.46
CA THR A 673 26.44 23.31 13.65
C THR A 673 26.87 23.51 12.20
N LYS A 674 26.09 22.98 11.26
CA LYS A 674 26.28 23.18 9.81
C LYS A 674 24.98 23.62 9.15
N GLY A 675 25.08 24.57 8.23
CA GLY A 675 24.00 24.94 7.31
C GLY A 675 24.32 24.46 5.91
N MET A 676 23.63 23.43 5.44
CA MET A 676 23.82 22.86 4.10
C MET A 676 23.05 23.63 3.03
N GLY A 677 22.18 24.56 3.42
CA GLY A 677 21.25 25.21 2.50
C GLY A 677 20.46 24.17 1.71
N LYS A 678 20.48 24.31 0.38
CA LYS A 678 19.80 23.44 -0.56
C LYS A 678 20.70 22.37 -1.20
N GLU A 679 21.82 22.04 -0.55
CA GLU A 679 22.84 21.12 -1.09
C GLU A 679 22.46 19.63 -0.93
N ASN A 680 21.61 19.29 0.06
CA ASN A 680 21.25 17.91 0.40
C ASN A 680 19.74 17.73 0.57
N PHE A 681 19.04 17.52 -0.54
CA PHE A 681 17.63 17.15 -0.50
C PHE A 681 17.47 15.64 -0.31
N ILE A 682 16.48 15.25 0.49
CA ILE A 682 16.10 13.84 0.71
C ILE A 682 14.80 13.48 -0.01
N ALA A 683 14.08 14.47 -0.54
CA ALA A 683 12.79 14.30 -1.21
C ALA A 683 12.57 15.38 -2.29
N ILE A 684 11.63 15.19 -3.21
CA ILE A 684 11.38 16.15 -4.31
C ILE A 684 10.93 17.54 -3.84
N ASN A 685 11.47 18.60 -4.43
CA ASN A 685 10.99 19.96 -4.15
C ASN A 685 9.84 20.40 -5.08
N GLN A 686 9.72 19.74 -6.24
CA GLN A 686 8.74 19.94 -7.29
C GLN A 686 8.28 18.58 -7.78
N ASN A 687 7.03 18.47 -8.21
CA ASN A 687 6.46 17.27 -8.81
C ASN A 687 7.04 17.07 -10.23
N PRO A 688 6.89 15.88 -10.84
CA PRO A 688 7.35 15.61 -12.20
C PRO A 688 6.83 16.59 -13.27
N ASP A 689 5.65 17.17 -13.04
CA ASP A 689 5.02 18.17 -13.91
C ASP A 689 5.57 19.60 -13.71
N GLY A 690 6.60 19.77 -12.88
CA GLY A 690 7.21 21.04 -12.53
C GLY A 690 6.39 21.88 -11.54
N THR A 691 5.24 21.37 -11.08
CA THR A 691 4.46 22.02 -10.02
C THR A 691 5.18 21.93 -8.68
N ASP A 692 4.84 22.85 -7.81
CA ASP A 692 5.38 22.92 -6.46
C ASP A 692 5.04 21.65 -5.67
N ASN A 693 6.04 20.89 -5.17
CA ASN A 693 5.81 19.69 -4.33
C ASN A 693 6.07 20.04 -2.86
N PRO A 694 5.04 20.39 -2.08
CA PRO A 694 5.28 20.91 -0.74
C PRO A 694 5.60 19.77 0.25
N GLU A 695 5.45 18.50 -0.16
CA GLU A 695 5.77 17.26 0.57
C GLU A 695 7.26 17.06 0.75
N GLY A 696 7.96 16.87 -0.36
CA GLY A 696 9.37 16.67 -0.31
C GLY A 696 10.09 17.97 0.04
N ARG A 697 9.53 19.15 -0.25
CA ARG A 697 10.03 20.40 0.37
C ARG A 697 9.93 20.37 1.88
N ARG A 698 8.88 19.79 2.48
CA ARG A 698 8.78 19.64 3.95
C ARG A 698 9.88 18.73 4.48
N LEU A 699 10.11 17.59 3.84
CA LEU A 699 11.20 16.68 4.20
C LEU A 699 12.58 17.33 4.01
N ASN A 700 12.73 18.23 3.04
CA ASN A 700 13.97 18.99 2.83
C ASN A 700 14.18 20.13 3.84
N ARG A 701 13.11 20.72 4.37
CA ARG A 701 13.16 21.70 5.47
C ARG A 701 13.33 20.99 6.82
N ARG A 702 14.52 20.44 7.04
CA ARG A 702 14.85 19.64 8.22
C ARG A 702 16.14 20.09 8.90
N VAL A 703 16.30 19.66 10.14
CA VAL A 703 17.58 19.59 10.85
C VAL A 703 17.87 18.13 11.17
N GLU A 704 18.99 17.62 10.67
CA GLU A 704 19.50 16.29 11.00
C GLU A 704 20.37 16.35 12.24
N ILE A 705 20.24 15.35 13.11
CA ILE A 705 21.11 15.15 14.27
C ILE A 705 22.02 13.97 13.94
N LYS A 706 23.34 14.16 14.08
CA LYS A 706 24.33 13.09 13.86
C LYS A 706 25.18 12.92 15.10
N ILE A 707 25.40 11.68 15.53
CA ILE A 707 26.29 11.40 16.66
C ILE A 707 27.73 11.57 16.17
N ILE A 708 28.45 12.53 16.74
CA ILE A 708 29.89 12.71 16.53
C ILE A 708 30.66 11.74 17.43
N LYS A 709 30.18 11.62 18.68
CA LYS A 709 30.81 10.82 19.73
C LYS A 709 29.78 10.44 20.77
N SER A 710 29.77 9.16 21.16
CA SER A 710 29.02 8.63 22.30
C SER A 710 29.82 7.49 22.92
N ASN A 711 29.64 7.25 24.22
CA ASN A 711 30.11 6.04 24.91
C ASN A 711 28.94 5.11 25.26
N ASN A 712 27.76 5.41 24.73
CA ASN A 712 26.51 4.69 24.95
C ASN A 712 26.03 4.19 23.59
N ASP A 713 26.08 2.87 23.41
CA ASP A 713 25.73 2.17 22.17
C ASP A 713 24.20 2.01 22.01
N ASN A 714 23.41 2.38 23.03
CA ASN A 714 21.94 2.31 23.05
C ASN A 714 21.27 3.58 22.49
N ILE A 715 22.03 4.46 21.83
CA ILE A 715 21.50 5.70 21.22
C ILE A 715 21.48 5.50 19.70
N SER A 716 20.29 5.46 19.13
CA SER A 716 20.06 5.42 17.69
C SER A 716 19.45 6.74 17.21
N ILE A 717 19.74 7.07 15.95
CA ILE A 717 19.06 8.15 15.25
C ILE A 717 18.10 7.47 14.29
N GLU A 718 16.84 7.89 14.29
CA GLU A 718 15.87 7.38 13.32
C GLU A 718 16.24 7.91 11.93
N ASP A 719 16.39 7.00 10.98
CA ASP A 719 16.51 7.40 9.59
C ASP A 719 15.21 8.05 9.13
N ILE A 720 15.32 9.07 8.27
CA ILE A 720 14.14 9.71 7.73
C ILE A 720 13.51 8.76 6.73
N TYR A 721 12.36 8.19 7.09
CA TYR A 721 11.52 7.53 6.12
C TYR A 721 11.05 8.55 5.08
N VAL A 722 11.42 8.31 3.83
CA VAL A 722 10.93 9.07 2.68
C VAL A 722 10.05 8.09 1.90
N PRO A 723 8.73 8.31 1.84
CA PRO A 723 7.83 7.50 1.01
C PRO A 723 8.31 7.45 -0.44
N ASP A 724 8.11 6.32 -1.13
CA ASP A 724 8.62 6.11 -2.49
C ASP A 724 8.12 7.16 -3.49
N GLU A 725 6.90 7.70 -3.31
CA GLU A 725 6.39 8.81 -4.13
C GLU A 725 7.03 10.17 -3.84
N LEU A 726 7.62 10.35 -2.67
CA LEU A 726 8.28 11.58 -2.25
C LEU A 726 9.79 11.53 -2.44
N LYS A 727 10.34 10.34 -2.68
CA LYS A 727 11.65 10.20 -3.29
C LYS A 727 11.61 10.87 -4.66
N TYR A 728 12.77 11.22 -5.18
CA TYR A 728 12.84 11.86 -6.49
C TYR A 728 12.35 10.94 -7.61
N LYS A 729 11.04 10.93 -7.89
CA LYS A 729 10.41 10.29 -9.05
C LYS A 729 10.94 10.88 -10.36
N ASP A 730 11.18 12.19 -10.40
CA ASP A 730 11.78 12.93 -11.54
C ASP A 730 13.25 12.58 -11.80
N GLN A 731 13.85 11.80 -10.91
CA GLN A 731 15.18 11.22 -11.11
C GLN A 731 15.16 9.70 -11.00
N MET A 732 14.01 9.07 -10.76
CA MET A 732 13.86 7.64 -10.88
C MET A 732 13.91 7.29 -12.34
N THR A 733 15.12 6.95 -12.76
CA THR A 733 15.33 6.49 -14.10
C THR A 733 15.61 5.02 -14.09
N TYR A 734 14.81 4.28 -14.81
CA TYR A 734 14.98 2.86 -14.96
C TYR A 734 16.04 2.60 -16.03
N THR A 735 16.86 1.58 -15.83
CA THR A 735 17.79 1.08 -16.83
C THR A 735 17.62 -0.42 -16.90
N ILE A 736 17.98 -1.02 -18.04
CA ILE A 736 17.96 -2.46 -18.17
C ILE A 736 19.35 -2.96 -17.78
N PHE A 737 19.45 -3.63 -16.64
CA PHE A 737 20.63 -4.41 -16.30
C PHE A 737 20.82 -5.48 -17.37
N LEU A 738 22.04 -5.67 -17.86
CA LEU A 738 22.36 -6.68 -18.88
C LEU A 738 23.05 -7.89 -18.27
N MET A 739 24.18 -7.66 -17.59
CA MET A 739 25.04 -8.69 -17.02
C MET A 739 26.15 -8.10 -16.14
N GLU A 740 26.82 -8.95 -15.38
CA GLU A 740 28.05 -8.65 -14.66
C GLU A 740 29.18 -9.63 -15.05
N THR A 741 30.43 -9.15 -15.17
CA THR A 741 31.59 -9.97 -15.55
C THR A 741 32.83 -9.63 -14.74
N GLN A 742 33.68 -10.63 -14.46
CA GLN A 742 34.95 -10.44 -13.71
C GLN A 742 36.00 -9.61 -14.47
N LYS A 743 35.90 -9.53 -15.80
CA LYS A 743 36.83 -8.80 -16.69
C LYS A 743 36.04 -7.92 -17.64
N PRO A 744 36.60 -6.78 -18.09
CA PRO A 744 35.87 -5.87 -18.95
C PRO A 744 35.70 -6.51 -20.33
N LEU A 745 34.48 -6.44 -20.85
CA LEU A 745 34.12 -6.82 -22.20
C LEU A 745 34.35 -5.66 -23.18
N GLU A 746 34.89 -6.00 -24.35
CA GLU A 746 35.07 -5.06 -25.46
C GLU A 746 33.71 -4.63 -26.04
N LEU A 747 33.61 -3.39 -26.54
CA LEU A 747 32.40 -2.85 -27.18
C LEU A 747 31.89 -3.71 -28.35
N SER A 748 32.77 -4.50 -28.99
CA SER A 748 32.40 -5.43 -30.06
C SER A 748 31.54 -6.60 -29.57
N TYR A 749 31.58 -6.92 -28.27
CA TYR A 749 30.73 -7.93 -27.64
C TYR A 749 29.24 -7.59 -27.80
N PHE A 750 28.88 -6.33 -27.49
CA PHE A 750 27.52 -5.79 -27.57
C PHE A 750 27.09 -5.41 -29.00
N LYS A 751 27.96 -5.59 -29.99
CA LYS A 751 27.62 -5.41 -31.42
C LYS A 751 27.14 -6.70 -32.08
N LYS A 752 27.31 -7.85 -31.42
CA LYS A 752 26.80 -9.15 -31.89
C LYS A 752 25.26 -9.19 -31.93
N SER A 753 24.62 -8.33 -31.15
CA SER A 753 23.18 -8.15 -30.99
C SER A 753 22.50 -7.27 -32.07
N GLY A 754 23.25 -6.74 -33.04
CA GLY A 754 22.73 -5.76 -34.00
C GLY A 754 22.51 -4.36 -33.39
N SER A 755 21.92 -3.43 -34.15
CA SER A 755 21.66 -2.04 -33.71
C SER A 755 20.71 -1.91 -32.51
N THR A 756 20.10 -3.01 -32.08
CA THR A 756 19.16 -3.13 -30.96
C THR A 756 19.75 -2.69 -29.63
N ILE A 757 21.02 -3.01 -29.36
CA ILE A 757 21.72 -2.60 -28.16
C ILE A 757 22.81 -1.60 -28.56
N SER A 758 22.44 -0.32 -28.51
CA SER A 758 23.36 0.79 -28.68
C SER A 758 23.44 1.57 -27.36
N ASN A 759 24.61 2.13 -27.05
CA ASN A 759 24.85 2.89 -25.81
C ASN A 759 24.79 2.06 -24.51
N VAL A 760 25.48 0.91 -24.50
CA VAL A 760 25.72 0.15 -23.27
C VAL A 760 26.60 0.96 -22.33
N TRP A 761 26.16 1.09 -21.09
CA TRP A 761 26.96 1.66 -20.02
C TRP A 761 27.67 0.57 -19.25
N MET A 762 28.94 0.78 -18.95
CA MET A 762 29.80 -0.14 -18.20
C MET A 762 30.26 0.54 -16.92
N PHE A 763 30.11 -0.17 -15.80
CA PHE A 763 30.50 0.30 -14.48
C PHE A 763 31.37 -0.74 -13.81
N GLN A 764 32.44 -0.31 -13.14
CA GLN A 764 33.29 -1.23 -12.39
C GLN A 764 32.72 -1.42 -10.99
N THR A 765 32.55 -2.67 -10.57
CA THR A 765 32.00 -3.08 -9.27
C THR A 765 33.05 -3.86 -8.46
N GLU A 766 32.72 -4.29 -7.24
CA GLU A 766 33.57 -5.16 -6.42
C GLU A 766 33.75 -6.56 -7.06
N ALA A 767 32.72 -7.06 -7.73
CA ALA A 767 32.72 -8.36 -8.40
C ALA A 767 33.14 -8.30 -9.89
N GLY A 768 33.47 -7.11 -10.42
CA GLY A 768 34.04 -6.94 -11.76
C GLY A 768 33.46 -5.74 -12.52
N TYR A 769 32.66 -5.99 -13.56
CA TYR A 769 32.13 -5.02 -14.50
C TYR A 769 30.65 -5.28 -14.76
N LEU A 770 29.81 -4.31 -14.43
CA LEU A 770 28.37 -4.32 -14.62
C LEU A 770 28.00 -3.57 -15.89
N TYR A 771 27.04 -4.09 -16.64
CA TYR A 771 26.57 -3.51 -17.91
C TYR A 771 25.08 -3.21 -17.86
N THR A 772 24.68 -2.02 -18.30
CA THR A 772 23.27 -1.62 -18.44
C THR A 772 22.99 -0.96 -19.79
N VAL A 773 21.72 -0.84 -20.17
CA VAL A 773 21.29 -0.13 -21.40
C VAL A 773 20.01 0.66 -21.17
N GLY A 774 19.94 1.82 -21.80
CA GLY A 774 18.77 2.69 -21.73
C GLY A 774 18.63 3.43 -20.41
N LYS A 775 17.87 4.51 -20.44
CA LYS A 775 17.48 5.31 -19.28
C LYS A 775 16.08 5.83 -19.55
N PHE A 776 15.15 5.39 -18.71
CA PHE A 776 13.72 5.56 -18.91
C PHE A 776 13.14 6.31 -17.73
N ASN A 777 12.18 7.18 -17.95
CA ASN A 777 11.58 7.94 -16.85
C ASN A 777 10.43 7.17 -16.19
N HIS A 778 9.90 6.16 -16.89
CA HIS A 778 8.86 5.27 -16.39
C HIS A 778 9.29 3.80 -16.55
N GLN A 779 8.89 2.95 -15.61
CA GLN A 779 9.18 1.51 -15.65
C GLN A 779 8.55 0.87 -16.89
N SER A 780 7.35 1.30 -17.28
CA SER A 780 6.67 0.88 -18.52
C SER A 780 7.55 1.04 -19.76
N GLU A 781 8.21 2.19 -19.92
CA GLU A 781 9.13 2.46 -21.04
C GLU A 781 10.35 1.51 -21.03
N ALA A 782 10.84 1.13 -19.84
CA ALA A 782 11.92 0.17 -19.70
C ALA A 782 11.47 -1.26 -20.06
N LEU A 783 10.27 -1.65 -19.63
CA LEU A 783 9.64 -2.92 -19.97
C LEU A 783 9.39 -3.05 -21.48
N GLU A 784 9.09 -1.95 -22.16
CA GLU A 784 8.97 -1.94 -23.62
C GLU A 784 10.27 -2.33 -24.34
N LEU A 785 11.43 -1.91 -23.84
CA LEU A 785 12.73 -2.26 -24.42
C LEU A 785 13.24 -3.62 -23.91
N MET A 786 12.82 -4.08 -22.72
CA MET A 786 13.29 -5.30 -22.06
C MET A 786 13.32 -6.51 -23.00
N ASN A 787 12.20 -6.80 -23.64
CA ASN A 787 12.06 -7.98 -24.48
C ASN A 787 12.89 -7.91 -25.78
N LEU A 788 13.31 -6.72 -26.21
CA LEU A 788 14.27 -6.56 -27.32
C LEU A 788 15.70 -6.83 -26.87
N VAL A 789 16.06 -6.44 -25.65
CA VAL A 789 17.37 -6.69 -25.04
C VAL A 789 17.57 -8.18 -24.79
N VAL A 790 16.53 -8.86 -24.28
CA VAL A 790 16.53 -10.31 -24.06
C VAL A 790 16.74 -11.08 -25.37
N ASP A 791 16.14 -10.63 -26.48
CA ASP A 791 16.34 -11.23 -27.81
C ASP A 791 17.70 -10.95 -28.43
N ALA A 792 18.31 -9.85 -28.04
CA ALA A 792 19.68 -9.52 -28.40
C ALA A 792 20.74 -10.38 -27.69
N GLY A 793 20.34 -11.35 -26.86
CA GLY A 793 21.24 -12.32 -26.24
C GLY A 793 21.61 -12.00 -24.79
N PHE A 794 20.78 -11.22 -24.09
CA PHE A 794 20.94 -10.88 -22.68
C PHE A 794 19.76 -11.47 -21.87
N PRO A 795 19.72 -12.80 -21.69
CA PRO A 795 18.61 -13.48 -21.02
C PRO A 795 18.49 -13.16 -19.52
N ASP A 796 19.56 -12.60 -18.94
CA ASP A 796 19.60 -12.15 -17.54
C ASP A 796 19.21 -10.70 -17.33
N ALA A 797 18.69 -10.07 -18.40
CA ALA A 797 18.26 -8.70 -18.32
C ALA A 797 17.04 -8.53 -17.42
N ARG A 798 17.07 -7.48 -16.61
CA ARG A 798 15.99 -7.07 -15.69
C ARG A 798 15.96 -5.56 -15.56
N VAL A 799 14.77 -5.00 -15.36
CA VAL A 799 14.63 -3.57 -15.12
C VAL A 799 15.16 -3.32 -13.73
N ILE A 800 16.04 -2.34 -13.61
CA ILE A 800 16.52 -1.87 -12.32
C ILE A 800 16.29 -0.38 -12.24
N SER A 801 15.86 0.09 -11.07
CA SER A 801 15.78 1.52 -10.81
C SER A 801 17.20 2.10 -10.70
N ASN A 802 17.32 3.42 -10.82
CA ASN A 802 18.57 4.12 -10.49
C ASN A 802 18.96 3.93 -9.01
N LEU A 803 18.04 3.55 -8.11
CA LEU A 803 18.34 3.23 -6.71
C LEU A 803 18.99 1.85 -6.58
N ASP A 804 18.42 0.81 -7.19
CA ASP A 804 19.02 -0.53 -7.26
C ASP A 804 20.41 -0.47 -7.91
N TYR A 805 20.49 0.30 -9.00
CA TYR A 805 21.72 0.63 -9.69
C TYR A 805 22.73 1.31 -8.76
N ASN A 806 22.31 2.30 -7.97
CA ASN A 806 23.17 2.98 -7.01
C ASN A 806 23.59 2.07 -5.86
N GLU A 807 22.74 1.14 -5.40
CA GLU A 807 23.08 0.18 -4.35
C GLU A 807 24.12 -0.83 -4.83
N LEU A 808 23.94 -1.36 -6.05
CA LEU A 808 24.92 -2.24 -6.72
C LEU A 808 26.28 -1.55 -6.88
N VAL A 809 26.28 -0.24 -7.12
CA VAL A 809 27.50 0.58 -7.21
C VAL A 809 28.03 0.99 -5.82
N GLN A 810 27.18 1.29 -4.83
CA GLN A 810 27.57 1.79 -3.50
C GLN A 810 28.04 0.69 -2.55
N LYS A 811 27.49 -0.53 -2.61
CA LYS A 811 28.06 -1.70 -1.91
C LYS A 811 29.55 -1.87 -2.23
N SER A 812 29.97 -1.50 -3.44
CA SER A 812 31.38 -1.50 -3.85
C SER A 812 32.22 -0.30 -3.32
N ALA A 813 31.61 0.87 -3.09
CA ALA A 813 32.34 2.08 -2.65
C ALA A 813 32.77 2.03 -1.17
N ASN A 814 32.00 1.35 -0.31
CA ASN A 814 32.32 1.21 1.11
C ASN A 814 33.47 0.21 1.37
N PHE A 815 33.70 -0.75 0.48
CA PHE A 815 34.88 -1.62 0.48
C PHE A 815 36.18 -0.83 0.19
N TYR A 816 36.18 0.10 -0.78
CA TYR A 816 37.36 0.91 -1.10
C TYR A 816 37.67 1.99 -0.05
N LYS A 817 36.66 2.51 0.67
CA LYS A 817 36.89 3.41 1.82
C LYS A 817 37.58 2.72 3.01
N SER A 818 37.37 1.42 3.18
CA SER A 818 37.97 0.66 4.29
C SER A 818 39.37 0.09 4.01
N LYS A 819 39.91 0.28 2.78
CA LYS A 819 41.24 -0.27 2.41
C LYS A 819 42.24 0.62 1.66
N MET A 820 41.95 1.89 1.37
CA MET A 820 42.88 2.73 0.60
C MET A 820 43.68 3.74 1.44
N SER A 821 44.99 3.78 1.22
CA SER A 821 45.93 4.71 1.86
C SER A 821 45.87 6.13 1.25
N GLU A 822 46.38 7.10 1.99
CA GLU A 822 46.26 8.55 1.80
C GLU A 822 46.76 9.11 0.45
N THR A 823 47.44 8.31 -0.38
CA THR A 823 48.01 8.72 -1.67
C THR A 823 47.06 8.69 -2.87
N ASP A 824 45.87 8.08 -2.79
CA ASP A 824 44.95 7.92 -3.94
C ASP A 824 43.75 8.89 -3.97
N ARG A 825 43.72 9.92 -3.10
CA ARG A 825 42.61 10.90 -3.02
C ARG A 825 42.75 12.10 -3.96
N THR A 826 43.74 12.13 -4.85
CA THR A 826 44.01 13.31 -5.69
C THR A 826 43.07 13.37 -6.89
N VAL A 827 42.34 14.50 -7.02
CA VAL A 827 41.44 14.77 -8.15
C VAL A 827 42.20 15.46 -9.29
N TYR A 828 42.06 14.91 -10.49
CA TYR A 828 42.67 15.37 -11.74
C TYR A 828 41.60 15.85 -12.72
N THR A 829 41.94 16.74 -13.64
CA THR A 829 41.12 17.14 -14.79
C THR A 829 41.96 17.11 -16.06
N VAL A 830 41.34 17.14 -17.24
CA VAL A 830 42.03 17.25 -18.53
C VAL A 830 41.96 18.70 -19.01
N GLN A 831 43.08 19.41 -18.99
CA GLN A 831 43.16 20.75 -19.58
C GLN A 831 43.25 20.61 -21.10
N LEU A 832 42.27 21.17 -21.82
CA LEU A 832 42.18 21.11 -23.27
C LEU A 832 43.07 22.17 -23.94
N TYR A 833 43.02 23.42 -23.46
CA TYR A 833 43.83 24.55 -23.94
C TYR A 833 43.70 25.77 -23.00
N ALA A 834 44.53 26.81 -23.20
CA ALA A 834 44.50 28.06 -22.41
C ALA A 834 44.61 29.30 -23.32
N LEU A 835 43.80 30.34 -23.07
CA LEU A 835 43.73 31.57 -23.87
C LEU A 835 43.85 32.82 -22.99
N LYS A 836 44.65 33.82 -23.43
CA LYS A 836 44.67 35.16 -22.78
C LYS A 836 43.41 35.98 -23.04
N ASN A 837 42.81 35.81 -24.22
CA ASN A 837 41.57 36.46 -24.63
C ASN A 837 40.51 35.36 -24.82
N PRO A 838 39.56 35.17 -23.88
CA PRO A 838 38.56 34.12 -23.95
C PRO A 838 37.67 34.27 -25.19
N LYS A 839 37.34 33.16 -25.86
CA LYS A 839 36.34 33.16 -26.94
C LYS A 839 34.94 33.17 -26.34
N SER A 840 34.04 33.98 -26.91
CA SER A 840 32.64 34.08 -26.49
C SER A 840 31.89 32.76 -26.72
N ASP A 841 32.25 31.99 -27.75
CA ASP A 841 31.61 30.70 -28.06
C ASP A 841 32.55 29.73 -28.81
N PRO A 842 33.33 28.87 -28.11
CA PRO A 842 34.17 27.87 -28.76
C PRO A 842 33.36 26.60 -29.07
N ALA A 843 33.39 26.14 -30.32
CA ALA A 843 32.89 24.81 -30.66
C ALA A 843 33.76 23.72 -29.99
N TYR A 844 33.20 22.99 -29.03
CA TYR A 844 33.93 21.97 -28.24
C TYR A 844 34.00 20.58 -28.91
N LYS A 845 33.89 20.51 -30.25
CA LYS A 845 34.05 19.28 -31.05
C LYS A 845 33.33 18.04 -30.48
N GLY A 846 32.11 18.22 -29.94
CA GLY A 846 31.30 17.14 -29.37
C GLY A 846 31.73 16.64 -27.99
N LEU A 847 32.42 17.48 -27.20
CA LEU A 847 32.51 17.36 -25.74
C LEU A 847 31.40 18.20 -25.09
N THR A 848 30.66 17.62 -24.15
CA THR A 848 29.76 18.34 -23.24
C THR A 848 30.51 18.68 -21.94
N ASP A 849 30.07 19.71 -21.22
CA ASP A 849 30.54 20.05 -19.87
C ASP A 849 32.04 20.43 -19.78
N VAL A 850 32.49 21.30 -20.69
CA VAL A 850 33.82 21.92 -20.64
C VAL A 850 33.79 23.17 -19.77
N ASP A 851 34.52 23.16 -18.66
CA ASP A 851 34.60 24.27 -17.72
C ASP A 851 35.66 25.29 -18.12
N LYS A 852 35.40 26.56 -17.78
CA LYS A 852 36.33 27.67 -17.95
C LYS A 852 36.83 28.11 -16.58
N ILE A 853 38.13 27.99 -16.35
CA ILE A 853 38.78 28.47 -15.14
C ILE A 853 39.61 29.70 -15.46
N ILE A 854 39.24 30.85 -14.88
CA ILE A 854 40.00 32.09 -14.97
C ILE A 854 41.11 32.02 -13.92
N CYS A 855 42.37 32.01 -14.37
CA CYS A 855 43.51 31.90 -13.47
C CYS A 855 44.18 33.26 -13.24
N ASN A 856 44.86 33.38 -12.10
CA ASN A 856 45.55 34.60 -11.66
C ASN A 856 46.71 35.02 -12.58
N ASP A 857 47.17 34.14 -13.48
CA ASP A 857 48.25 34.39 -14.44
C ASP A 857 47.77 35.06 -15.75
N GLY A 858 46.50 35.46 -15.81
CA GLY A 858 45.92 36.15 -16.96
C GLY A 858 45.53 35.23 -18.12
N TYR A 859 45.51 33.91 -17.91
CA TYR A 859 44.98 32.94 -18.86
C TYR A 859 43.64 32.36 -18.35
N THR A 860 42.71 32.17 -19.27
CA THR A 860 41.53 31.32 -19.05
C THR A 860 41.81 29.93 -19.59
N ARG A 861 41.73 28.92 -18.72
CA ARG A 861 41.96 27.52 -19.02
C ARG A 861 40.64 26.81 -19.25
N TYR A 862 40.58 26.00 -20.29
CA TYR A 862 39.40 25.19 -20.63
C TYR A 862 39.72 23.76 -20.22
N VAL A 863 38.92 23.21 -19.30
CA VAL A 863 39.17 21.89 -18.68
C VAL A 863 37.96 21.00 -18.84
N TRP A 864 38.18 19.68 -18.84
CA TRP A 864 37.12 18.70 -19.07
C TRP A 864 37.18 17.58 -18.03
N GLY A 865 36.08 17.44 -17.27
CA GLY A 865 35.83 16.42 -16.26
C GLY A 865 36.70 16.50 -14.99
N GLU A 866 36.24 15.87 -13.92
CA GLU A 866 37.01 15.63 -12.70
C GLU A 866 37.16 14.13 -12.46
N PHE A 867 38.39 13.67 -12.24
CA PHE A 867 38.75 12.26 -12.21
C PHE A 867 39.57 11.97 -10.96
N ILE A 868 39.05 11.12 -10.09
CA ILE A 868 39.78 10.65 -8.91
C ILE A 868 40.85 9.65 -9.38
N GLY A 869 42.11 9.95 -9.08
CA GLY A 869 43.24 9.13 -9.50
C GLY A 869 43.67 9.34 -10.96
N ARG A 870 44.96 9.10 -11.21
CA ARG A 870 45.61 9.45 -12.49
C ARG A 870 45.23 8.53 -13.65
N THR A 871 44.72 7.33 -13.37
CA THR A 871 44.34 6.33 -14.38
C THR A 871 43.07 6.74 -15.13
N SER A 872 42.02 7.13 -14.40
CA SER A 872 40.76 7.63 -14.99
C SER A 872 41.00 8.89 -15.82
N ALA A 873 41.86 9.80 -15.35
CA ALA A 873 42.27 10.99 -16.09
C ALA A 873 43.02 10.66 -17.41
N ARG A 874 43.75 9.53 -17.48
CA ARG A 874 44.43 9.09 -18.72
C ARG A 874 43.47 8.58 -19.79
N GLN A 875 42.41 7.89 -19.38
CA GLN A 875 41.37 7.44 -20.31
C GLN A 875 40.60 8.63 -20.87
N ALA A 876 40.25 9.60 -20.01
CA ALA A 876 39.63 10.85 -20.45
C ALA A 876 40.56 11.64 -21.39
N LEU A 877 41.85 11.75 -21.07
CA LEU A 877 42.84 12.39 -21.95
C LEU A 877 42.85 11.75 -23.35
N GLN A 878 42.84 10.42 -23.43
CA GLN A 878 42.82 9.69 -24.70
C GLN A 878 41.57 10.04 -25.53
N SER A 879 40.39 10.09 -24.90
CA SER A 879 39.14 10.51 -25.56
C SER A 879 39.18 11.96 -26.05
N ALA A 880 39.79 12.87 -25.28
CA ALA A 880 39.97 14.27 -25.70
C ALA A 880 40.87 14.38 -26.94
N ILE A 881 41.95 13.59 -27.00
CA ILE A 881 42.87 13.53 -28.14
C ILE A 881 42.14 13.00 -29.39
N GLU A 882 41.34 11.94 -29.26
CA GLU A 882 40.55 11.37 -30.36
C GLU A 882 39.52 12.35 -30.93
N LYS A 883 38.97 13.23 -30.09
CA LYS A 883 38.07 14.33 -30.49
C LYS A 883 38.81 15.57 -31.01
N GLY A 884 40.12 15.49 -31.19
CA GLY A 884 40.94 16.49 -31.85
C GLY A 884 41.47 17.59 -30.93
N PHE A 885 41.63 17.32 -29.63
CA PHE A 885 42.37 18.14 -28.66
C PHE A 885 43.75 17.54 -28.41
N TYR A 886 44.61 17.59 -29.42
CA TYR A 886 45.90 16.90 -29.42
C TYR A 886 46.89 17.42 -28.35
N ASP A 887 46.71 18.67 -27.90
CA ASP A 887 47.57 19.32 -26.90
C ASP A 887 47.01 19.19 -25.46
N ALA A 888 45.95 18.40 -25.26
CA ALA A 888 45.35 18.23 -23.95
C ALA A 888 46.31 17.50 -22.98
N PHE A 889 46.20 17.80 -21.68
CA PHE A 889 47.00 17.10 -20.66
C PHE A 889 46.29 17.02 -19.31
N ILE A 890 46.72 16.07 -18.49
CA ILE A 890 46.17 15.83 -17.14
C ILE A 890 46.83 16.78 -16.14
N VAL A 891 46.02 17.38 -15.29
CA VAL A 891 46.45 18.30 -14.24
C VAL A 891 45.65 18.08 -12.97
N GLU A 892 46.27 18.27 -11.81
CA GLU A 892 45.56 18.21 -10.52
C GLU A 892 44.68 19.44 -10.39
N ILE A 893 43.40 19.25 -10.10
CA ILE A 893 42.43 20.35 -10.13
C ILE A 893 42.77 21.46 -9.13
N ASN A 894 43.37 21.10 -8.00
CA ASN A 894 43.80 22.04 -6.97
C ASN A 894 44.92 22.98 -7.44
N LYS A 895 45.65 22.67 -8.52
CA LYS A 895 46.66 23.57 -9.10
C LYS A 895 46.06 24.79 -9.81
N PHE A 896 44.75 24.82 -10.02
CA PHE A 896 44.05 25.99 -10.56
C PHE A 896 43.47 26.92 -9.49
N LYS A 897 43.47 26.49 -8.22
CA LYS A 897 42.93 27.25 -7.09
C LYS A 897 43.97 28.10 -6.34
N ASN A 898 45.22 28.15 -6.82
CA ASN A 898 46.34 28.95 -6.28
C ASN A 898 46.80 30.03 -7.26
#